data_AF-A0A286RGB0-F1
#
_entry.id   AF-A0A286RGB0-F1
#
_cell.length_a   1.000
_cell.length_b   1.000
_cell.length_c   1.000
_cell.angle_alpha   90.00
_cell.angle_beta   90.00
_cell.angle_gamma   90.00
#
_symmetry.space_group_name_H-M   'P 1'
#
loop_
_entity.id
_entity.type
_entity.pdbx_description
1 polymer ?
#
loop_
_entity_poly.entity_id
_entity_poly.type
_entity_poly.pdbx_seq_one_letter_code
_entity_poly.pdbx_strand_id
1 'polypeptide(L)'
;MITHVHRHTAWIALMAFLAAVATESGAEERPGVLVPPDDQAIREVEAGQREVANAAWWGFDAEDSTKALQAALRSPARKVIVPKMPHPWIVDKIELVGNKEIIFEQGVEVIAKRGAFLGKGDCLFTATNQENLTIVGNGAVFRMWREDYARPPYEKAEWRHCLSLRGCENVVVQGLVLRESGGDGIYLGAGRNGEPNRHIIIRDVICDSNYRQGISVITAEDLLIENVTLRNTAGTPPQAGIDFEPNRPGEVLVNCVMRNCLIENNRGYAIHVYAGALNADSRPISIRLENCHTQGTNAGSLSIVARNSDAEAVRGVVEVINCCFEDSGTAGMIVRSKPAGRLQIRLKDCRIVEKAERPVSPSPILFVSRPGDENDLGGLTLENVIITDRIDRPFLSFQNAGGVCLTDIKGTITLSREKGQETILVDQNWLNRSFPCDPIRRLPIISTDRLRVEKEPVSPKTILAVPPHRLRENAQYAIFARQGERVVCELAYEKVGQNTGRDLPLLVRGPSGETVQQAKLRFQAQTRIEFFASKTGVYKIEAEPGPNSLRLVATSHYAGIVGNRGIIHMIGTRGRFYLFVPPDTPIGLGVQGDPPGECVGARLTEGAAILWEIQGCQDVRSFVSEATSSSRTLCLELKQPTQGVLEDEYIAIRGTVPVLSFWQDVLFVTGHPSDERHNP
;
A
#
# COMPACT_ATOMS: atom_id res chain seq x y z
N MET A 1 18.95 74.38 -23.54
CA MET A 1 19.58 73.74 -22.35
C MET A 1 20.20 72.44 -22.84
N ILE A 2 21.47 72.42 -23.25
CA ILE A 2 22.64 72.13 -22.38
C ILE A 2 22.35 70.86 -21.55
N THR A 3 22.96 69.68 -21.72
CA THR A 3 24.13 69.21 -22.49
C THR A 3 24.18 67.67 -22.38
N HIS A 4 24.57 66.98 -23.46
CA HIS A 4 25.59 65.90 -23.56
C HIS A 4 25.65 64.77 -22.48
N VAL A 5 25.91 63.47 -22.76
CA VAL A 5 26.52 62.78 -23.92
C VAL A 5 26.57 61.27 -23.64
N HIS A 6 26.32 60.47 -24.68
CA HIS A 6 26.96 59.18 -25.07
C HIS A 6 27.05 58.00 -24.07
N ARG A 7 26.94 56.73 -24.46
CA ARG A 7 27.16 56.00 -25.73
C ARG A 7 26.32 54.70 -25.63
N HIS A 8 25.52 54.35 -26.63
CA HIS A 8 25.83 53.42 -27.74
C HIS A 8 26.41 52.07 -27.27
N THR A 9 25.74 50.95 -27.49
CA THR A 9 25.77 50.23 -28.78
C THR A 9 24.71 49.12 -28.77
N ALA A 10 23.79 49.12 -29.73
CA ALA A 10 23.82 48.31 -30.97
C ALA A 10 22.85 47.11 -30.88
N TRP A 11 21.60 47.39 -31.22
CA TRP A 11 20.67 46.44 -31.83
C TRP A 11 21.18 46.05 -33.22
N ILE A 12 20.83 44.84 -33.66
CA ILE A 12 21.07 44.25 -35.00
C ILE A 12 22.49 43.68 -35.19
N ALA A 13 22.65 42.38 -34.87
CA ALA A 13 23.29 41.36 -35.73
C ALA A 13 23.63 40.09 -34.92
N LEU A 14 22.65 39.22 -34.63
CA LEU A 14 22.90 37.77 -34.46
C LEU A 14 21.59 36.96 -34.42
N MET A 15 20.72 37.12 -35.43
CA MET A 15 19.57 36.22 -35.66
C MET A 15 19.66 35.55 -37.04
N ALA A 16 20.88 35.24 -37.48
CA ALA A 16 21.15 34.52 -38.74
C ALA A 16 22.44 33.69 -38.68
N PHE A 17 22.76 33.10 -37.51
CA PHE A 17 23.84 32.12 -37.38
C PHE A 17 23.54 31.11 -36.25
N LEU A 18 22.42 30.40 -36.37
CA LEU A 18 22.13 29.15 -35.66
C LEU A 18 21.04 28.34 -36.40
N ALA A 19 21.04 28.45 -37.73
CA ALA A 19 20.22 27.65 -38.64
C ALA A 19 21.10 26.90 -39.67
N ALA A 20 22.33 26.55 -39.26
CA ALA A 20 23.29 25.85 -40.10
C ALA A 20 24.28 25.00 -39.28
N VAL A 21 23.78 24.20 -38.31
CA VAL A 21 24.35 22.89 -37.91
C VAL A 21 23.21 22.08 -37.29
N ALA A 22 22.26 21.65 -38.11
CA ALA A 22 21.23 20.68 -37.71
C ALA A 22 20.67 19.99 -38.96
N THR A 23 21.56 19.46 -39.79
CA THR A 23 21.27 18.42 -40.79
C THR A 23 22.50 17.55 -40.97
N GLU A 24 22.96 16.95 -39.87
CA GLU A 24 23.55 15.61 -39.94
C GLU A 24 22.55 14.64 -39.32
N SER A 25 21.42 14.48 -40.00
CA SER A 25 20.75 13.18 -40.06
C SER A 25 21.55 12.30 -41.02
N GLY A 26 22.79 12.02 -40.64
CA GLY A 26 23.54 10.88 -41.13
C GLY A 26 23.34 9.79 -40.09
N ALA A 27 22.44 8.85 -40.35
CA ALA A 27 22.66 7.52 -39.85
C ALA A 27 23.96 7.05 -40.53
N GLU A 28 25.11 7.31 -39.89
CA GLU A 28 26.29 6.52 -40.17
C GLU A 28 25.90 5.09 -39.80
N GLU A 29 25.59 4.28 -40.82
CA GLU A 29 25.75 2.83 -40.74
C GLU A 29 27.21 2.58 -40.35
N ARG A 30 27.45 2.49 -39.04
CA ARG A 30 28.73 2.03 -38.53
C ARG A 30 28.84 0.56 -38.92
N PRO A 31 29.89 0.13 -39.62
CA PRO A 31 30.03 -1.27 -40.00
C PRO A 31 29.97 -2.12 -38.74
N GLY A 32 29.00 -3.04 -38.69
CA GLY A 32 28.79 -3.92 -37.53
C GLY A 32 30.08 -4.66 -37.19
N VAL A 33 30.58 -4.47 -35.98
CA VAL A 33 31.76 -5.18 -35.50
C VAL A 33 31.34 -6.60 -35.18
N LEU A 34 31.73 -7.53 -36.05
CA LEU A 34 31.57 -8.97 -35.87
C LEU A 34 32.91 -9.58 -35.48
N VAL A 35 32.96 -10.28 -34.35
CA VAL A 35 34.08 -11.14 -33.97
C VAL A 35 33.64 -12.59 -34.15
N PRO A 36 34.33 -13.39 -34.98
CA PRO A 36 33.96 -14.78 -35.20
C PRO A 36 34.23 -15.64 -33.94
N PRO A 37 33.52 -16.76 -33.75
CA PRO A 37 33.79 -17.70 -32.67
C PRO A 37 35.20 -18.30 -32.72
N ASP A 38 35.73 -18.65 -31.54
CA ASP A 38 36.94 -19.46 -31.36
C ASP A 38 36.53 -20.92 -31.12
N ASP A 39 36.34 -21.67 -32.20
CA ASP A 39 35.85 -23.05 -32.17
C ASP A 39 36.75 -23.98 -31.34
N GLN A 40 38.05 -23.71 -31.26
CA GLN A 40 38.96 -24.51 -30.46
C GLN A 40 38.71 -24.25 -28.97
N ALA A 41 38.71 -22.99 -28.54
CA ALA A 41 38.48 -22.64 -27.16
C ALA A 41 37.10 -23.11 -26.66
N ILE A 42 36.07 -23.01 -27.50
CA ILE A 42 34.72 -23.52 -27.20
C ILE A 42 34.77 -25.04 -26.95
N ARG A 43 35.36 -25.82 -27.86
CA ARG A 43 35.46 -27.28 -27.69
C ARG A 43 36.22 -27.68 -26.43
N GLU A 44 37.28 -26.95 -26.09
CA GLU A 44 38.05 -27.21 -24.87
C GLU A 44 37.21 -26.93 -23.61
N VAL A 45 36.38 -25.89 -23.59
CA VAL A 45 35.42 -25.64 -22.49
C VAL A 45 34.36 -26.75 -22.45
N GLU A 46 33.73 -27.08 -23.58
CA GLU A 46 32.68 -28.10 -23.66
C GLU A 46 33.17 -29.49 -23.24
N ALA A 47 34.43 -29.82 -23.54
CA ALA A 47 35.08 -31.05 -23.11
C ALA A 47 35.54 -31.03 -21.64
N GLY A 48 35.31 -29.93 -20.90
CA GLY A 48 35.74 -29.77 -19.51
C GLY A 48 37.24 -29.59 -19.33
N GLN A 49 37.98 -29.28 -20.40
CA GLN A 49 39.43 -29.06 -20.36
C GLN A 49 39.79 -27.66 -19.84
N ARG A 50 38.83 -26.72 -19.86
CA ARG A 50 38.95 -25.38 -19.29
C ARG A 50 37.84 -25.10 -18.28
N GLU A 51 38.21 -24.70 -17.07
CA GLU A 51 37.26 -24.27 -16.04
C GLU A 51 36.82 -22.80 -16.19
N VAL A 52 37.59 -22.01 -16.95
CA VAL A 52 37.35 -20.59 -17.21
C VAL A 52 37.06 -20.38 -18.70
N ALA A 53 35.94 -19.74 -18.98
CA ALA A 53 35.50 -19.36 -20.31
C ALA A 53 35.55 -17.84 -20.51
N ASN A 54 35.93 -17.38 -21.70
CA ASN A 54 35.73 -15.99 -22.13
C ASN A 54 34.52 -15.95 -23.09
N ALA A 55 33.54 -15.09 -22.81
CA ALA A 55 32.29 -15.04 -23.58
C ALA A 55 32.50 -14.68 -25.06
N ALA A 56 33.54 -13.91 -25.38
CA ALA A 56 33.87 -13.57 -26.77
C ALA A 56 34.30 -14.78 -27.61
N TRP A 57 34.63 -15.92 -27.00
CA TRP A 57 34.91 -17.16 -27.74
C TRP A 57 33.68 -17.71 -28.47
N TRP A 58 32.46 -17.39 -28.02
CA TRP A 58 31.22 -17.73 -28.75
C TRP A 58 30.86 -16.71 -29.85
N GLY A 59 31.74 -15.76 -30.10
CA GLY A 59 31.57 -14.65 -31.03
C GLY A 59 31.07 -13.37 -30.35
N PHE A 60 31.06 -12.29 -31.12
CA PHE A 60 30.48 -11.00 -30.71
C PHE A 60 29.84 -10.34 -31.92
N ASP A 61 28.64 -9.82 -31.73
CA ASP A 61 27.90 -9.04 -32.71
C ASP A 61 27.42 -7.75 -32.04
N ALA A 62 27.90 -6.62 -32.55
CA ALA A 62 27.56 -5.29 -32.03
C ALA A 62 26.06 -4.97 -32.11
N GLU A 63 25.29 -5.66 -32.96
CA GLU A 63 23.83 -5.48 -33.11
C GLU A 63 23.02 -6.49 -32.29
N ASP A 64 23.50 -7.73 -32.16
CA ASP A 64 22.83 -8.79 -31.39
C ASP A 64 23.77 -9.91 -30.93
N SER A 65 24.36 -9.73 -29.76
CA SER A 65 25.21 -10.72 -29.10
C SER A 65 24.44 -11.74 -28.24
N THR A 66 23.10 -11.82 -28.35
CA THR A 66 22.27 -12.65 -27.46
C THR A 66 22.72 -14.11 -27.47
N LYS A 67 22.88 -14.70 -28.67
CA LYS A 67 23.24 -16.11 -28.82
C LYS A 67 24.63 -16.40 -28.24
N ALA A 68 25.60 -15.54 -28.52
CA ALA A 68 26.97 -15.71 -28.06
C ALA A 68 27.07 -15.63 -26.53
N LEU A 69 26.51 -14.58 -25.93
CA LEU A 69 26.53 -14.41 -24.47
C LEU A 69 25.75 -15.53 -23.79
N GLN A 70 24.57 -15.90 -24.29
CA GLN A 70 23.77 -16.97 -23.71
C GLN A 70 24.48 -18.33 -23.76
N ALA A 71 25.18 -18.63 -24.87
CA ALA A 71 25.93 -19.87 -25.02
C ALA A 71 27.13 -19.93 -24.05
N ALA A 72 27.88 -18.83 -23.91
CA ALA A 72 28.96 -18.73 -22.94
C ALA A 72 28.48 -18.98 -21.50
N LEU A 73 27.33 -18.39 -21.13
CA LEU A 73 26.72 -18.57 -19.81
C LEU A 73 26.20 -19.99 -19.58
N ARG A 74 25.73 -20.69 -20.62
CA ARG A 74 25.28 -22.09 -20.53
C ARG A 74 26.41 -23.12 -20.60
N SER A 75 27.63 -22.68 -20.92
CA SER A 75 28.79 -23.57 -20.99
C SER A 75 29.06 -24.27 -19.64
N PRO A 76 29.72 -25.44 -19.64
CA PRO A 76 30.07 -26.14 -18.41
C PRO A 76 31.17 -25.45 -17.58
N ALA A 77 31.75 -24.34 -18.07
CA ALA A 77 32.77 -23.59 -17.32
C ALA A 77 32.23 -23.12 -15.97
N ARG A 78 33.06 -23.26 -14.93
CA ARG A 78 32.77 -22.78 -13.57
C ARG A 78 32.85 -21.26 -13.48
N LYS A 79 33.69 -20.65 -14.32
CA LYS A 79 33.88 -19.20 -14.40
C LYS A 79 33.68 -18.71 -15.83
N VAL A 80 32.88 -17.65 -16.02
CA VAL A 80 32.69 -16.99 -17.32
C VAL A 80 33.09 -15.53 -17.20
N ILE A 81 34.07 -15.11 -18.01
CA ILE A 81 34.50 -13.72 -18.14
C ILE A 81 33.76 -13.12 -19.33
N VAL A 82 33.04 -12.02 -19.11
CA VAL A 82 32.44 -11.21 -20.17
C VAL A 82 33.37 -10.01 -20.38
N PRO A 83 34.14 -9.99 -21.49
CA PRO A 83 35.15 -8.96 -21.67
C PRO A 83 34.57 -7.64 -22.15
N LYS A 84 35.33 -6.57 -21.94
CA LYS A 84 35.03 -5.27 -22.56
C LYS A 84 35.27 -5.38 -24.07
N MET A 85 34.21 -5.12 -24.84
CA MET A 85 34.27 -5.07 -26.30
C MET A 85 34.28 -3.62 -26.80
N PRO A 86 34.66 -3.36 -28.07
CA PRO A 86 34.61 -2.01 -28.65
C PRO A 86 33.20 -1.38 -28.66
N HIS A 87 32.16 -2.21 -28.62
CA HIS A 87 30.75 -1.83 -28.53
C HIS A 87 30.08 -2.58 -27.36
N PRO A 88 28.95 -2.09 -26.84
CA PRO A 88 28.16 -2.81 -25.85
C PRO A 88 27.71 -4.19 -26.32
N TRP A 89 27.51 -5.10 -25.37
CA TRP A 89 26.82 -6.37 -25.61
C TRP A 89 25.32 -6.08 -25.76
N ILE A 90 24.85 -5.88 -26.99
CA ILE A 90 23.41 -5.73 -27.27
C ILE A 90 22.75 -7.10 -27.21
N VAL A 91 21.75 -7.28 -26.35
CA VAL A 91 21.11 -8.58 -26.12
C VAL A 91 19.59 -8.45 -25.95
N ASP A 92 18.85 -9.47 -26.38
CA ASP A 92 17.51 -9.77 -25.88
C ASP A 92 17.62 -10.42 -24.48
N LYS A 93 16.58 -11.09 -24.00
CA LYS A 93 16.52 -11.77 -22.70
C LYS A 93 17.65 -12.78 -22.52
N ILE A 94 18.36 -12.69 -21.38
CA ILE A 94 19.41 -13.62 -20.97
C ILE A 94 18.98 -14.40 -19.72
N GLU A 95 19.13 -15.72 -19.78
CA GLU A 95 18.99 -16.61 -18.65
C GLU A 95 20.34 -16.86 -17.98
N LEU A 96 20.39 -16.64 -16.67
CA LEU A 96 21.52 -16.96 -15.81
C LEU A 96 21.42 -18.40 -15.32
N VAL A 97 22.57 -19.08 -15.24
CA VAL A 97 22.69 -20.47 -14.81
C VAL A 97 23.57 -20.54 -13.57
N GLY A 98 23.14 -21.31 -12.57
CA GLY A 98 23.84 -21.51 -11.30
C GLY A 98 25.12 -22.34 -11.40
N ASN A 99 25.74 -22.58 -10.25
CA ASN A 99 27.06 -23.20 -10.07
C ASN A 99 28.15 -22.48 -10.88
N LYS A 100 28.13 -21.15 -10.83
CA LYS A 100 28.90 -20.31 -11.76
C LYS A 100 29.33 -18.98 -11.14
N GLU A 101 30.55 -18.58 -11.46
CA GLU A 101 31.06 -17.23 -11.25
C GLU A 101 31.09 -16.48 -12.59
N ILE A 102 30.33 -15.42 -12.72
CA ILE A 102 30.25 -14.58 -13.92
C ILE A 102 30.91 -13.25 -13.60
N ILE A 103 31.97 -12.92 -14.34
CA ILE A 103 32.75 -11.70 -14.15
C ILE A 103 32.58 -10.83 -15.39
N PHE A 104 31.99 -9.66 -15.21
CA PHE A 104 32.01 -8.59 -16.20
C PHE A 104 33.26 -7.75 -15.96
N GLU A 105 34.05 -7.55 -17.01
CA GLU A 105 35.22 -6.67 -16.93
C GLU A 105 34.81 -5.20 -16.76
N GLN A 106 35.74 -4.40 -16.24
CA GLN A 106 35.50 -2.97 -16.06
C GLN A 106 35.16 -2.29 -17.39
N GLY A 107 34.07 -1.52 -17.40
CA GLY A 107 33.61 -0.80 -18.59
C GLY A 107 32.82 -1.66 -19.57
N VAL A 108 32.42 -2.87 -19.19
CA VAL A 108 31.40 -3.63 -19.92
C VAL A 108 30.05 -2.95 -19.81
N GLU A 109 29.35 -2.85 -20.94
CA GLU A 109 27.93 -2.52 -20.98
C GLU A 109 27.16 -3.67 -21.62
N VAL A 110 26.06 -4.08 -21.00
CA VAL A 110 25.06 -5.00 -21.56
C VAL A 110 23.77 -4.21 -21.72
N ILE A 111 23.28 -4.12 -22.95
CA ILE A 111 22.17 -3.24 -23.30
C ILE A 111 21.04 -4.05 -23.93
N ALA A 112 19.81 -3.78 -23.49
CA ALA A 112 18.62 -4.35 -24.10
C ALA A 112 18.54 -4.00 -25.60
N LYS A 113 18.33 -5.00 -26.45
CA LYS A 113 18.05 -4.84 -27.87
C LYS A 113 16.79 -3.99 -28.06
N ARG A 114 16.88 -2.90 -28.85
CA ARG A 114 15.72 -2.05 -29.14
C ARG A 114 14.68 -2.84 -29.95
N GLY A 115 13.41 -2.62 -29.62
CA GLY A 115 12.28 -3.33 -30.22
C GLY A 115 12.02 -4.74 -29.65
N ALA A 116 12.91 -5.27 -28.81
CA ALA A 116 12.69 -6.49 -28.04
C ALA A 116 11.95 -6.20 -26.70
N PHE A 117 11.78 -7.20 -25.84
CA PHE A 117 11.11 -7.07 -24.52
C PHE A 117 9.62 -6.66 -24.59
N LEU A 118 8.89 -7.10 -25.63
CA LEU A 118 7.46 -6.79 -25.80
C LEU A 118 6.60 -7.41 -24.69
N GLY A 119 7.00 -8.57 -24.16
CA GLY A 119 6.30 -9.25 -23.07
C GLY A 119 6.30 -8.41 -21.78
N LYS A 120 5.21 -8.48 -21.02
CA LYS A 120 5.03 -7.69 -19.80
C LYS A 120 6.04 -8.01 -18.69
N GLY A 121 6.54 -9.25 -18.67
CA GLY A 121 7.53 -9.75 -17.70
C GLY A 121 8.91 -10.04 -18.30
N ASP A 122 9.19 -9.55 -19.51
CA ASP A 122 10.48 -9.75 -20.16
C ASP A 122 11.56 -8.96 -19.40
N CYS A 123 12.53 -9.67 -18.82
CA CYS A 123 13.64 -9.08 -18.05
C CYS A 123 14.96 -9.23 -18.79
N LEU A 124 15.90 -8.29 -18.61
CA LEU A 124 17.21 -8.35 -19.25
C LEU A 124 17.99 -9.59 -18.80
N PHE A 125 18.07 -9.83 -17.48
CA PHE A 125 18.62 -11.05 -16.90
C PHE A 125 17.61 -11.73 -15.97
N THR A 126 17.48 -13.05 -16.10
CA THR A 126 16.64 -13.87 -15.21
C THR A 126 17.40 -15.08 -14.67
N ALA A 127 17.35 -15.28 -13.35
CA ALA A 127 17.69 -16.53 -12.69
C ALA A 127 16.42 -17.07 -12.00
N THR A 128 16.02 -18.30 -12.30
CA THR A 128 14.88 -18.96 -11.65
C THR A 128 15.31 -20.30 -11.11
N ASN A 129 15.09 -20.51 -9.80
CA ASN A 129 15.48 -21.70 -9.05
C ASN A 129 16.95 -22.09 -9.35
N GLN A 130 17.85 -21.11 -9.34
CA GLN A 130 19.29 -21.32 -9.51
C GLN A 130 19.99 -21.26 -8.16
N GLU A 131 21.09 -22.00 -8.05
CA GLU A 131 21.89 -22.07 -6.83
C GLU A 131 23.36 -21.76 -7.11
N ASN A 132 24.08 -21.24 -6.11
CA ASN A 132 25.53 -21.05 -6.15
C ASN A 132 25.97 -20.18 -7.35
N LEU A 133 25.45 -18.96 -7.41
CA LEU A 133 25.67 -18.02 -8.50
C LEU A 133 26.35 -16.75 -7.99
N THR A 134 27.51 -16.43 -8.55
CA THR A 134 28.21 -15.17 -8.26
C THR A 134 28.26 -14.31 -9.52
N ILE A 135 27.81 -13.06 -9.42
CA ILE A 135 27.83 -12.07 -10.50
C ILE A 135 28.67 -10.88 -10.04
N VAL A 136 29.84 -10.70 -10.66
CA VAL A 136 30.77 -9.61 -10.37
C VAL A 136 30.78 -8.63 -11.53
N GLY A 137 30.30 -7.42 -11.30
CA GLY A 137 30.14 -6.38 -12.30
C GLY A 137 31.38 -5.53 -12.56
N ASN A 138 32.23 -5.27 -11.56
CA ASN A 138 33.35 -4.31 -11.66
C ASN A 138 32.96 -2.94 -12.26
N GLY A 139 31.75 -2.45 -11.94
CA GLY A 139 31.16 -1.24 -12.49
C GLY A 139 30.44 -1.42 -13.84
N ALA A 140 30.26 -2.65 -14.31
CA ALA A 140 29.53 -2.95 -15.54
C ALA A 140 28.08 -2.44 -15.47
N VAL A 141 27.60 -1.98 -16.62
CA VAL A 141 26.27 -1.36 -16.76
C VAL A 141 25.32 -2.34 -17.43
N PHE A 142 24.21 -2.65 -16.77
CA PHE A 142 23.05 -3.27 -17.39
C PHE A 142 22.01 -2.19 -17.63
N ARG A 143 21.65 -1.98 -18.90
CA ARG A 143 20.79 -0.88 -19.30
C ARG A 143 19.66 -1.34 -20.21
N MET A 144 18.47 -0.82 -19.97
CA MET A 144 17.33 -0.99 -20.87
C MET A 144 16.89 0.37 -21.42
N TRP A 145 15.62 0.52 -21.83
CA TRP A 145 15.10 1.74 -22.43
C TRP A 145 13.77 2.15 -21.79
N ARG A 146 13.82 2.61 -20.53
CA ARG A 146 12.64 3.04 -19.74
C ARG A 146 11.62 3.83 -20.56
N GLU A 147 12.07 4.82 -21.33
CA GLU A 147 11.19 5.67 -22.13
C GLU A 147 10.50 4.93 -23.27
N ASP A 148 11.13 3.90 -23.85
CA ASP A 148 10.51 3.06 -24.87
C ASP A 148 9.33 2.29 -24.29
N TYR A 149 9.48 1.73 -23.08
CA TYR A 149 8.46 0.87 -22.45
C TYR A 149 7.20 1.62 -22.02
N ALA A 150 7.21 2.95 -22.03
CA ALA A 150 6.07 3.80 -21.72
C ALA A 150 5.19 4.14 -22.94
N ARG A 151 5.54 3.68 -24.14
CA ARG A 151 4.86 4.00 -25.40
C ARG A 151 4.61 2.75 -26.27
N PRO A 152 3.67 2.81 -27.23
CA PRO A 152 3.52 1.75 -28.24
C PRO A 152 4.86 1.44 -28.94
N PRO A 153 5.11 0.16 -29.31
CA PRO A 153 4.20 -0.99 -29.26
C PRO A 153 4.13 -1.68 -27.89
N TYR A 154 4.80 -1.16 -26.86
CA TYR A 154 4.85 -1.81 -25.55
C TYR A 154 3.54 -1.63 -24.80
N GLU A 155 2.95 -2.75 -24.38
CA GLU A 155 1.87 -2.71 -23.40
C GLU A 155 2.42 -2.21 -22.06
N LYS A 156 1.61 -1.38 -21.38
CA LYS A 156 1.90 -0.92 -20.01
C LYS A 156 2.13 -2.15 -19.12
N ALA A 157 3.28 -2.18 -18.46
CA ALA A 157 3.69 -3.23 -17.55
C ALA A 157 4.68 -2.68 -16.54
N GLU A 158 4.80 -3.38 -15.42
CA GLU A 158 5.65 -2.97 -14.30
C GLU A 158 6.79 -3.97 -14.06
N TRP A 159 6.91 -5.02 -14.89
CA TRP A 159 7.74 -6.20 -14.62
C TRP A 159 8.90 -6.42 -15.61
N ARG A 160 9.32 -5.39 -16.35
CA ARG A 160 10.48 -5.45 -17.25
C ARG A 160 11.76 -5.09 -16.51
N HIS A 161 12.24 -6.00 -15.67
CA HIS A 161 13.35 -5.75 -14.74
C HIS A 161 14.73 -5.85 -15.41
N CYS A 162 15.74 -5.19 -14.85
CA CYS A 162 17.13 -5.44 -15.24
C CYS A 162 17.60 -6.83 -14.77
N LEU A 163 17.42 -7.16 -13.49
CA LEU A 163 17.79 -8.45 -12.91
C LEU A 163 16.63 -9.05 -12.11
N SER A 164 16.14 -10.22 -12.52
CA SER A 164 15.11 -10.97 -11.82
C SER A 164 15.70 -12.24 -11.21
N LEU A 165 15.73 -12.34 -9.88
CA LEU A 165 16.04 -13.56 -9.13
C LEU A 165 14.74 -14.15 -8.57
N ARG A 166 14.48 -15.43 -8.83
CA ARG A 166 13.23 -16.10 -8.47
C ARG A 166 13.50 -17.43 -7.78
N GLY A 167 13.29 -17.50 -6.47
CA GLY A 167 13.52 -18.71 -5.68
C GLY A 167 14.96 -19.23 -5.77
N CYS A 168 15.94 -18.33 -5.85
CA CYS A 168 17.35 -18.69 -5.95
C CYS A 168 18.00 -18.86 -4.57
N GLU A 169 19.09 -19.61 -4.49
CA GLU A 169 19.83 -19.85 -3.25
C GLU A 169 21.34 -19.59 -3.42
N ASN A 170 21.99 -19.03 -2.41
CA ASN A 170 23.44 -18.76 -2.40
C ASN A 170 23.85 -17.91 -3.62
N VAL A 171 23.29 -16.70 -3.72
CA VAL A 171 23.56 -15.79 -4.84
C VAL A 171 24.27 -14.53 -4.36
N VAL A 172 25.35 -14.16 -5.04
CA VAL A 172 26.06 -12.89 -4.83
C VAL A 172 25.93 -12.03 -6.09
N VAL A 173 25.46 -10.81 -5.92
CA VAL A 173 25.42 -9.77 -6.96
C VAL A 173 26.26 -8.60 -6.48
N GLN A 174 27.34 -8.29 -7.18
CA GLN A 174 28.29 -7.27 -6.76
C GLN A 174 28.68 -6.31 -7.87
N GLY A 175 28.77 -5.01 -7.57
CA GLY A 175 29.48 -4.06 -8.43
C GLY A 175 28.80 -3.75 -9.76
N LEU A 176 27.46 -3.82 -9.84
CA LEU A 176 26.71 -3.54 -11.06
C LEU A 176 26.05 -2.16 -11.01
N VAL A 177 25.87 -1.56 -12.19
CA VAL A 177 24.98 -0.42 -12.40
C VAL A 177 23.77 -0.89 -13.20
N LEU A 178 22.59 -0.88 -12.59
CA LEU A 178 21.33 -1.33 -13.19
C LEU A 178 20.44 -0.11 -13.43
N ARG A 179 20.18 0.24 -14.70
CA ARG A 179 19.49 1.49 -14.99
C ARG A 179 18.51 1.43 -16.15
N GLU A 180 17.54 2.34 -16.10
CA GLU A 180 16.55 2.56 -17.15
C GLU A 180 15.72 1.31 -17.49
N SER A 181 15.47 0.42 -16.52
CA SER A 181 14.55 -0.71 -16.70
C SER A 181 13.11 -0.24 -16.95
N GLY A 182 12.29 -1.10 -17.55
CA GLY A 182 10.84 -0.88 -17.66
C GLY A 182 10.05 -1.31 -16.43
N GLY A 183 10.73 -1.83 -15.41
CA GLY A 183 10.19 -2.24 -14.12
C GLY A 183 11.18 -1.86 -13.03
N ASP A 184 11.78 -2.87 -12.39
CA ASP A 184 12.71 -2.71 -11.26
C ASP A 184 14.16 -2.93 -11.67
N GLY A 185 15.09 -2.33 -10.94
CA GLY A 185 16.51 -2.65 -11.06
C GLY A 185 16.77 -4.12 -10.70
N ILE A 186 16.41 -4.51 -9.47
CA ILE A 186 16.47 -5.90 -8.99
C ILE A 186 15.10 -6.34 -8.48
N TYR A 187 14.68 -7.53 -8.87
CA TYR A 187 13.46 -8.16 -8.39
C TYR A 187 13.78 -9.50 -7.72
N LEU A 188 13.41 -9.66 -6.44
CA LEU A 188 13.54 -10.89 -5.66
C LEU A 188 12.15 -11.54 -5.49
N GLY A 189 11.77 -12.35 -6.47
CA GLY A 189 10.46 -13.01 -6.54
C GLY A 189 10.45 -14.45 -6.06
N ALA A 190 9.25 -15.03 -6.00
CA ALA A 190 9.08 -16.44 -5.74
C ALA A 190 9.53 -17.31 -6.94
N GLY A 191 10.11 -18.47 -6.63
CA GLY A 191 10.44 -19.52 -7.60
C GLY A 191 9.19 -20.18 -8.21
N ARG A 192 9.41 -21.18 -9.07
CA ARG A 192 8.33 -21.85 -9.82
C ARG A 192 7.25 -22.44 -8.91
N ASN A 193 7.60 -22.92 -7.71
CA ASN A 193 6.66 -23.52 -6.76
C ASN A 193 6.49 -22.67 -5.50
N GLY A 194 6.82 -21.39 -5.54
CA GLY A 194 6.70 -20.49 -4.39
C GLY A 194 7.95 -20.43 -3.50
N GLU A 195 9.09 -20.99 -3.95
CA GLU A 195 10.32 -20.97 -3.15
C GLU A 195 10.81 -19.52 -2.91
N PRO A 196 11.24 -19.18 -1.69
CA PRO A 196 11.85 -17.88 -1.43
C PRO A 196 13.26 -17.80 -1.98
N ASN A 197 13.80 -16.59 -2.11
CA ASN A 197 15.24 -16.44 -2.31
C ASN A 197 15.98 -16.63 -0.98
N ARG A 198 17.06 -17.40 -0.95
CA ARG A 198 17.81 -17.76 0.26
C ARG A 198 19.27 -17.37 0.16
N HIS A 199 19.85 -16.83 1.22
CA HIS A 199 21.29 -16.51 1.26
C HIS A 199 21.73 -15.63 0.08
N ILE A 200 21.09 -14.47 -0.04
CA ILE A 200 21.33 -13.52 -1.14
C ILE A 200 22.17 -12.36 -0.63
N ILE A 201 23.23 -12.03 -1.35
CA ILE A 201 24.05 -10.84 -1.10
C ILE A 201 23.98 -9.93 -2.31
N ILE A 202 23.54 -8.69 -2.12
CA ILE A 202 23.58 -7.61 -3.10
C ILE A 202 24.50 -6.53 -2.54
N ARG A 203 25.64 -6.28 -3.18
CA ARG A 203 26.62 -5.33 -2.65
C ARG A 203 27.25 -4.42 -3.69
N ASP A 204 27.56 -3.19 -3.30
CA ASP A 204 28.26 -2.24 -4.17
C ASP A 204 27.51 -2.01 -5.51
N VAL A 205 26.17 -2.01 -5.48
CA VAL A 205 25.28 -1.89 -6.65
C VAL A 205 24.67 -0.50 -6.73
N ILE A 206 24.44 0.01 -7.95
CA ILE A 206 23.69 1.23 -8.21
C ILE A 206 22.43 0.88 -9.00
N CYS A 207 21.26 1.21 -8.49
CA CYS A 207 20.01 1.22 -9.25
C CYS A 207 19.62 2.67 -9.57
N ASP A 208 19.56 3.03 -10.84
CA ASP A 208 19.34 4.42 -11.29
C ASP A 208 18.22 4.52 -12.31
N SER A 209 17.26 5.41 -12.07
CA SER A 209 16.26 5.80 -13.06
C SER A 209 15.43 4.61 -13.58
N ASN A 210 15.10 3.66 -12.70
CA ASN A 210 14.21 2.54 -13.02
C ASN A 210 12.74 3.00 -13.01
N TYR A 211 11.88 2.29 -13.73
CA TYR A 211 10.50 2.74 -13.97
C TYR A 211 9.60 2.57 -12.74
N ARG A 212 9.74 1.47 -12.01
CA ARG A 212 8.86 1.11 -10.89
C ARG A 212 9.58 1.13 -9.54
N GLN A 213 10.70 0.42 -9.38
CA GLN A 213 11.50 0.42 -8.14
C GLN A 213 13.00 0.35 -8.41
N GLY A 214 13.83 0.75 -7.44
CA GLY A 214 15.24 0.33 -7.41
C GLY A 214 15.35 -1.18 -7.15
N ILE A 215 14.80 -1.64 -6.03
CA ILE A 215 14.75 -3.06 -5.64
C ILE A 215 13.35 -3.43 -5.12
N SER A 216 12.79 -4.56 -5.55
CA SER A 216 11.60 -5.18 -4.95
C SER A 216 11.95 -6.49 -4.29
N VAL A 217 11.56 -6.65 -3.01
CA VAL A 217 11.74 -7.87 -2.23
C VAL A 217 10.37 -8.47 -1.93
N ILE A 218 9.98 -9.47 -2.73
CA ILE A 218 8.71 -10.19 -2.54
C ILE A 218 8.87 -11.26 -1.47
N THR A 219 9.93 -12.06 -1.59
CA THR A 219 10.17 -13.20 -0.71
C THR A 219 11.68 -13.48 -0.61
N ALA A 220 12.21 -13.38 0.61
CA ALA A 220 13.61 -13.62 0.91
C ALA A 220 13.83 -14.09 2.36
N GLU A 221 14.82 -14.95 2.53
CA GLU A 221 15.35 -15.39 3.81
C GLU A 221 16.88 -15.27 3.77
N ASP A 222 17.49 -14.67 4.78
CA ASP A 222 18.93 -14.40 4.84
C ASP A 222 19.40 -13.53 3.66
N LEU A 223 18.86 -12.31 3.59
CA LEU A 223 19.18 -11.32 2.56
C LEU A 223 20.09 -10.23 3.15
N LEU A 224 21.21 -9.95 2.49
CA LEU A 224 22.09 -8.82 2.76
C LEU A 224 22.12 -7.87 1.56
N ILE A 225 21.74 -6.60 1.77
CA ILE A 225 21.89 -5.49 0.84
C ILE A 225 22.90 -4.52 1.46
N GLU A 226 24.05 -4.30 0.84
CA GLU A 226 25.15 -3.53 1.42
C GLU A 226 25.79 -2.56 0.44
N ASN A 227 26.06 -1.32 0.86
CA ASN A 227 26.73 -0.31 0.03
C ASN A 227 26.00 -0.06 -1.31
N VAL A 228 24.67 -0.01 -1.28
CA VAL A 228 23.85 0.18 -2.49
C VAL A 228 23.35 1.61 -2.59
N THR A 229 23.34 2.15 -3.82
CA THR A 229 22.71 3.43 -4.14
C THR A 229 21.43 3.22 -4.94
N LEU A 230 20.30 3.75 -4.45
CA LEU A 230 18.98 3.64 -5.08
C LEU A 230 18.45 5.03 -5.40
N ARG A 231 18.37 5.39 -6.69
CA ARG A 231 18.06 6.77 -7.06
C ARG A 231 17.22 6.97 -8.31
N ASN A 232 16.57 8.14 -8.34
CA ASN A 232 15.87 8.70 -9.50
C ASN A 232 14.74 7.80 -10.04
N THR A 233 14.21 6.87 -9.24
CA THR A 233 13.10 5.98 -9.65
C THR A 233 11.86 6.83 -9.94
N ALA A 234 11.31 6.66 -11.14
CA ALA A 234 10.15 7.43 -11.61
C ALA A 234 9.49 6.74 -12.80
N GLY A 235 8.16 6.70 -12.81
CA GLY A 235 7.39 6.03 -13.87
C GLY A 235 6.07 5.45 -13.39
N THR A 236 6.11 4.25 -12.83
CA THR A 236 4.94 3.53 -12.31
C THR A 236 5.01 3.38 -10.79
N PRO A 237 3.97 3.74 -10.02
CA PRO A 237 3.92 3.53 -8.57
C PRO A 237 4.28 2.09 -8.18
N PRO A 238 4.97 1.87 -7.04
CA PRO A 238 5.24 2.85 -5.97
C PRO A 238 6.36 3.86 -6.22
N GLN A 239 7.27 3.65 -7.18
CA GLN A 239 8.40 4.55 -7.48
C GLN A 239 9.42 4.74 -6.34
N ALA A 240 9.48 3.79 -5.42
CA ALA A 240 10.38 3.74 -4.28
C ALA A 240 11.83 3.37 -4.64
N GLY A 241 12.76 3.71 -3.74
CA GLY A 241 14.12 3.19 -3.81
C GLY A 241 14.14 1.67 -3.61
N ILE A 242 13.54 1.21 -2.51
CA ILE A 242 13.32 -0.21 -2.22
C ILE A 242 11.92 -0.44 -1.65
N ASP A 243 11.31 -1.57 -2.02
CA ASP A 243 10.03 -2.02 -1.48
C ASP A 243 10.10 -3.49 -1.02
N PHE A 244 9.83 -3.72 0.27
CA PHE A 244 9.59 -5.05 0.83
C PHE A 244 8.07 -5.34 0.72
N GLU A 245 7.67 -5.93 -0.40
CA GLU A 245 6.27 -6.03 -0.86
C GLU A 245 5.85 -7.49 -1.16
N PRO A 246 5.66 -8.33 -0.14
CA PRO A 246 5.04 -9.63 -0.35
C PRO A 246 3.68 -9.48 -1.03
N ASN A 247 3.40 -10.38 -1.96
CA ASN A 247 2.15 -10.56 -2.68
C ASN A 247 1.21 -11.56 -1.99
N ARG A 248 1.70 -12.45 -1.12
CA ARG A 248 0.91 -13.55 -0.53
C ARG A 248 1.30 -13.85 0.93
N PRO A 249 0.37 -14.40 1.74
CA PRO A 249 0.65 -14.73 3.14
C PRO A 249 1.78 -15.75 3.38
N GLY A 250 2.05 -16.62 2.40
CA GLY A 250 3.08 -17.66 2.49
C GLY A 250 4.50 -17.18 2.14
N GLU A 251 4.66 -15.94 1.69
CA GLU A 251 5.96 -15.37 1.38
C GLU A 251 6.68 -14.91 2.65
N VAL A 252 8.01 -14.83 2.59
CA VAL A 252 8.85 -14.65 3.79
C VAL A 252 9.74 -13.42 3.66
N LEU A 253 9.94 -12.71 4.76
CA LEU A 253 10.89 -11.61 4.90
C LEU A 253 11.66 -11.81 6.20
N VAL A 254 12.53 -12.81 6.23
CA VAL A 254 13.21 -13.26 7.44
C VAL A 254 14.70 -12.99 7.34
N ASN A 255 15.28 -12.36 8.36
CA ASN A 255 16.69 -11.99 8.38
C ASN A 255 17.11 -11.18 7.14
N CYS A 256 16.36 -10.12 6.83
CA CYS A 256 16.70 -9.18 5.77
C CYS A 256 17.44 -7.98 6.35
N VAL A 257 18.69 -7.77 5.94
CA VAL A 257 19.55 -6.67 6.40
C VAL A 257 19.89 -5.77 5.22
N MET A 258 19.63 -4.48 5.37
CA MET A 258 20.08 -3.43 4.47
C MET A 258 21.02 -2.50 5.23
N ARG A 259 22.26 -2.34 4.78
CA ARG A 259 23.26 -1.51 5.48
C ARG A 259 24.13 -0.64 4.60
N ASN A 260 24.55 0.51 5.14
CA ASN A 260 25.45 1.46 4.48
C ASN A 260 24.92 1.91 3.09
N CYS A 261 23.61 2.09 2.94
CA CYS A 261 22.98 2.40 1.66
C CYS A 261 22.56 3.87 1.55
N LEU A 262 22.62 4.42 0.33
CA LEU A 262 22.17 5.76 -0.01
C LEU A 262 20.91 5.69 -0.88
N ILE A 263 19.87 6.44 -0.51
CA ILE A 263 18.61 6.45 -1.23
C ILE A 263 18.17 7.88 -1.51
N GLU A 264 18.11 8.26 -2.79
CA GLU A 264 17.94 9.66 -3.17
C GLU A 264 17.00 9.90 -4.35
N ASN A 265 16.19 10.96 -4.25
CA ASN A 265 15.41 11.50 -5.37
C ASN A 265 14.47 10.51 -6.07
N ASN A 266 13.94 9.52 -5.35
CA ASN A 266 12.91 8.62 -5.88
C ASN A 266 11.55 9.31 -5.82
N ARG A 267 10.69 9.13 -6.81
CA ARG A 267 9.35 9.76 -6.82
C ARG A 267 8.41 9.16 -5.78
N GLY A 268 8.70 7.96 -5.30
CA GLY A 268 8.06 7.28 -4.17
C GLY A 268 8.88 7.36 -2.89
N TYR A 269 8.59 6.47 -1.94
CA TYR A 269 9.32 6.39 -0.68
C TYR A 269 10.79 5.99 -0.91
N ALA A 270 11.72 6.46 -0.08
CA ALA A 270 13.08 5.94 -0.12
C ALA A 270 13.09 4.45 0.25
N ILE A 271 12.52 4.12 1.41
CA ILE A 271 12.37 2.74 1.89
C ILE A 271 10.90 2.47 2.22
N HIS A 272 10.34 1.43 1.61
CA HIS A 272 8.96 1.01 1.83
C HIS A 272 8.93 -0.43 2.35
N VAL A 273 8.18 -0.65 3.43
CA VAL A 273 7.84 -1.98 3.95
C VAL A 273 6.33 -2.13 3.82
N TYR A 274 5.88 -2.77 2.75
CA TYR A 274 4.46 -2.99 2.46
C TYR A 274 4.05 -4.43 2.80
N ALA A 275 3.83 -4.70 4.09
CA ALA A 275 3.47 -6.03 4.58
C ALA A 275 1.96 -6.35 4.47
N GLY A 276 1.23 -5.65 3.61
CA GLY A 276 -0.23 -5.69 3.55
C GLY A 276 -0.85 -6.99 3.02
N ALA A 277 -0.05 -7.87 2.40
CA ALA A 277 -0.46 -9.20 1.96
C ALA A 277 -0.08 -10.32 2.94
N LEU A 278 0.73 -10.01 3.96
CA LEU A 278 1.01 -10.93 5.06
C LEU A 278 -0.13 -10.87 6.08
N ASN A 279 -0.19 -11.89 6.93
CA ASN A 279 -1.22 -12.01 7.95
C ASN A 279 -0.67 -12.59 9.27
N ALA A 280 -1.53 -12.92 10.22
CA ALA A 280 -1.10 -13.43 11.53
C ALA A 280 -0.39 -14.81 11.45
N ASP A 281 -0.75 -15.62 10.44
CA ASP A 281 -0.20 -16.96 10.19
C ASP A 281 1.12 -16.91 9.42
N SER A 282 1.43 -15.79 8.75
CA SER A 282 2.72 -15.56 8.12
C SER A 282 3.86 -15.72 9.12
N ARG A 283 5.01 -16.18 8.62
CA ARG A 283 6.25 -16.20 9.41
C ARG A 283 6.56 -14.77 9.87
N PRO A 284 6.94 -14.56 11.15
CA PRO A 284 7.29 -13.23 11.62
C PRO A 284 8.40 -12.61 10.78
N ILE A 285 8.19 -11.37 10.34
CA ILE A 285 9.19 -10.68 9.52
C ILE A 285 10.35 -10.18 10.39
N SER A 286 11.55 -10.08 9.82
CA SER A 286 12.72 -9.53 10.49
C SER A 286 13.53 -8.72 9.49
N ILE A 287 13.35 -7.40 9.54
CA ILE A 287 14.04 -6.44 8.66
C ILE A 287 14.91 -5.53 9.53
N ARG A 288 16.17 -5.34 9.14
CA ARG A 288 17.11 -4.45 9.80
C ARG A 288 17.69 -3.46 8.79
N LEU A 289 17.53 -2.17 9.07
CA LEU A 289 18.11 -1.06 8.33
C LEU A 289 19.24 -0.48 9.19
N GLU A 290 20.47 -0.45 8.68
CA GLU A 290 21.64 -0.05 9.45
C GLU A 290 22.53 0.95 8.70
N ASN A 291 22.84 2.11 9.29
CA ASN A 291 23.69 3.12 8.66
C ASN A 291 23.18 3.58 7.27
N CYS A 292 21.87 3.58 7.05
CA CYS A 292 21.29 4.05 5.79
C CYS A 292 21.07 5.57 5.82
N HIS A 293 21.23 6.22 4.67
CA HIS A 293 21.01 7.66 4.50
C HIS A 293 20.00 7.91 3.38
N THR A 294 18.93 8.65 3.68
CA THR A 294 17.99 9.16 2.66
C THR A 294 18.20 10.65 2.47
N GLN A 295 18.13 11.12 1.22
CA GLN A 295 18.28 12.54 0.92
C GLN A 295 17.54 12.99 -0.35
N GLY A 296 17.35 14.30 -0.46
CA GLY A 296 16.83 14.91 -1.67
C GLY A 296 15.31 14.98 -1.67
N THR A 297 14.66 14.44 -2.70
CA THR A 297 13.22 14.66 -2.96
C THR A 297 12.38 13.39 -2.93
N ASN A 298 12.77 12.40 -2.10
CA ASN A 298 11.93 11.22 -1.91
C ASN A 298 10.52 11.61 -1.39
N ALA A 299 9.47 10.89 -1.77
CA ALA A 299 8.10 11.18 -1.28
C ALA A 299 7.96 10.95 0.25
N GLY A 300 8.90 10.21 0.85
CA GLY A 300 9.11 10.08 2.29
C GLY A 300 10.28 9.14 2.56
N SER A 301 10.95 9.27 3.72
CA SER A 301 12.15 8.48 4.01
C SER A 301 11.84 7.02 4.31
N LEU A 302 10.88 6.76 5.20
CA LEU A 302 10.49 5.41 5.61
C LEU A 302 8.96 5.28 5.69
N SER A 303 8.40 4.27 5.02
CA SER A 303 6.99 3.90 5.15
C SER A 303 6.88 2.44 5.61
N ILE A 304 6.08 2.20 6.65
CA ILE A 304 5.76 0.85 7.15
C ILE A 304 4.24 0.68 7.15
N VAL A 305 3.75 -0.26 6.35
CA VAL A 305 2.32 -0.53 6.18
C VAL A 305 2.02 -1.98 6.54
N ALA A 306 1.03 -2.18 7.40
CA ALA A 306 0.51 -3.49 7.76
C ALA A 306 -1.03 -3.50 7.70
N ARG A 307 -1.65 -4.59 8.15
CA ARG A 307 -3.09 -4.72 8.40
C ARG A 307 -3.34 -4.81 9.91
N ASN A 308 -4.56 -4.49 10.32
CA ASN A 308 -4.84 -4.15 11.71
C ASN A 308 -5.80 -5.11 12.44
N SER A 309 -6.43 -6.07 11.78
CA SER A 309 -7.26 -7.09 12.46
C SER A 309 -6.41 -8.23 13.04
N ASP A 310 -6.94 -8.97 14.01
CA ASP A 310 -6.21 -10.08 14.64
C ASP A 310 -5.78 -11.18 13.65
N ALA A 311 -6.59 -11.41 12.61
CA ALA A 311 -6.28 -12.39 11.56
C ALA A 311 -5.26 -11.86 10.55
N GLU A 312 -5.22 -10.54 10.31
CA GLU A 312 -4.41 -9.93 9.24
C GLU A 312 -3.12 -9.29 9.76
N ALA A 313 -2.97 -9.11 11.07
CA ALA A 313 -1.83 -8.41 11.62
C ALA A 313 -0.56 -9.27 11.62
N VAL A 314 0.36 -8.94 10.72
CA VAL A 314 1.70 -9.54 10.64
C VAL A 314 2.50 -9.32 11.92
N ARG A 315 3.29 -10.32 12.30
CA ARG A 315 4.21 -10.30 13.45
C ARG A 315 5.64 -10.04 12.99
N GLY A 316 6.52 -9.70 13.94
CA GLY A 316 7.95 -9.59 13.69
C GLY A 316 8.56 -8.29 14.18
N VAL A 317 9.67 -7.90 13.56
CA VAL A 317 10.41 -6.68 13.91
C VAL A 317 10.95 -5.96 12.67
N VAL A 318 10.89 -4.63 12.70
CA VAL A 318 11.68 -3.72 11.86
C VAL A 318 12.61 -2.90 12.76
N GLU A 319 13.91 -3.12 12.64
CA GLU A 319 14.92 -2.34 13.34
C GLU A 319 15.53 -1.30 12.39
N VAL A 320 15.65 -0.06 12.86
CA VAL A 320 16.26 1.07 12.15
C VAL A 320 17.35 1.63 13.04
N ILE A 321 18.60 1.48 12.64
CA ILE A 321 19.76 1.67 13.51
C ILE A 321 20.79 2.57 12.85
N ASN A 322 21.15 3.65 13.54
CA ASN A 322 22.15 4.61 13.06
C ASN A 322 21.84 5.17 11.65
N CYS A 323 20.56 5.24 11.29
CA CYS A 323 20.12 5.81 10.01
C CYS A 323 19.90 7.32 10.11
N CYS A 324 20.13 8.01 8.99
CA CYS A 324 19.86 9.44 8.83
C CYS A 324 18.81 9.68 7.74
N PHE A 325 17.71 10.35 8.07
CA PHE A 325 16.65 10.70 7.15
C PHE A 325 16.68 12.20 6.86
N GLU A 326 17.19 12.60 5.70
CA GLU A 326 17.43 14.01 5.34
C GLU A 326 16.73 14.45 4.05
N ASP A 327 15.53 13.93 3.83
CA ASP A 327 14.68 14.33 2.69
C ASP A 327 14.09 15.74 2.87
N SER A 328 13.93 16.46 1.77
CA SER A 328 13.41 17.83 1.76
C SER A 328 11.88 17.81 1.74
N GLY A 329 11.27 18.21 2.86
CA GLY A 329 9.83 18.37 3.04
C GLY A 329 9.08 17.11 3.49
N THR A 330 9.75 15.96 3.48
CA THR A 330 9.17 14.63 3.74
C THR A 330 10.06 13.76 4.63
N ALA A 331 11.09 14.35 5.26
CA ALA A 331 12.00 13.62 6.16
C ALA A 331 11.23 12.98 7.32
N GLY A 332 11.37 11.66 7.47
CA GLY A 332 10.82 10.94 8.61
C GLY A 332 10.16 9.61 8.28
N MET A 333 9.25 9.18 9.14
CA MET A 333 8.62 7.86 9.10
C MET A 333 7.10 7.95 9.13
N ILE A 334 6.45 7.16 8.29
CA ILE A 334 5.00 6.94 8.29
C ILE A 334 4.72 5.48 8.66
N VAL A 335 3.84 5.27 9.64
CA VAL A 335 3.38 3.94 10.07
C VAL A 335 1.88 3.85 9.88
N ARG A 336 1.43 2.90 9.05
CA ARG A 336 0.01 2.78 8.65
C ARG A 336 -0.60 1.43 9.03
N SER A 337 -1.76 1.47 9.69
CA SER A 337 -2.59 0.31 10.03
C SER A 337 -1.84 -0.81 10.76
N LYS A 338 -0.82 -0.47 11.56
CA LYS A 338 0.04 -1.44 12.25
C LYS A 338 -0.29 -1.52 13.75
N PRO A 339 -0.89 -2.63 14.23
CA PRO A 339 -1.22 -2.80 15.64
C PRO A 339 0.00 -2.71 16.55
N ALA A 340 -0.20 -2.21 17.77
CA ALA A 340 0.85 -2.04 18.77
C ALA A 340 1.53 -3.36 19.17
N GLY A 341 0.73 -4.40 19.47
CA GLY A 341 1.21 -5.68 20.00
C GLY A 341 1.64 -6.72 18.95
N ARG A 342 1.84 -6.33 17.69
CA ARG A 342 2.13 -7.26 16.57
C ARG A 342 3.53 -7.00 16.02
N LEU A 343 3.66 -6.44 14.82
CA LEU A 343 4.94 -5.99 14.28
C LEU A 343 5.56 -4.89 15.15
N GLN A 344 6.74 -5.13 15.70
CA GLN A 344 7.48 -4.17 16.51
C GLN A 344 8.41 -3.30 15.64
N ILE A 345 8.52 -2.02 15.98
CA ILE A 345 9.45 -1.09 15.34
C ILE A 345 10.41 -0.55 16.38
N ARG A 346 11.70 -0.51 16.03
CA ARG A 346 12.74 0.10 16.88
C ARG A 346 13.55 1.09 16.06
N LEU A 347 13.57 2.35 16.49
CA LEU A 347 14.51 3.37 15.99
C LEU A 347 15.58 3.56 17.06
N LYS A 348 16.83 3.34 16.69
CA LYS A 348 17.98 3.45 17.60
C LYS A 348 19.09 4.28 16.97
N ASP A 349 19.59 5.27 17.69
CA ASP A 349 20.69 6.15 17.25
C ASP A 349 20.38 6.87 15.92
N CYS A 350 19.09 7.13 15.63
CA CYS A 350 18.65 7.69 14.36
C CYS A 350 18.60 9.21 14.36
N ARG A 351 18.74 9.80 13.17
CA ARG A 351 18.53 11.24 12.94
C ARG A 351 17.45 11.47 11.89
N ILE A 352 16.54 12.39 12.14
CA ILE A 352 15.58 12.91 11.16
C ILE A 352 15.87 14.39 11.00
N VAL A 353 16.20 14.84 9.79
CA VAL A 353 16.63 16.21 9.49
C VAL A 353 15.75 16.79 8.40
N GLU A 354 14.81 17.65 8.81
CA GLU A 354 14.00 18.41 7.87
C GLU A 354 14.78 19.63 7.35
N LYS A 355 14.91 19.72 6.03
CA LYS A 355 15.64 20.80 5.34
C LYS A 355 14.71 21.85 4.72
N ALA A 356 13.44 21.52 4.48
CA ALA A 356 12.49 22.43 3.86
C ALA A 356 11.95 23.48 4.85
N GLU A 357 11.80 24.71 4.37
CA GLU A 357 11.13 25.79 5.13
C GLU A 357 9.62 25.59 5.22
N ARG A 358 9.05 24.80 4.29
CA ARG A 358 7.63 24.45 4.24
C ARG A 358 7.49 22.95 3.98
N PRO A 359 7.65 22.12 5.01
CA PRO A 359 7.47 20.69 4.88
C PRO A 359 6.05 20.32 4.44
N VAL A 360 5.96 19.25 3.64
CA VAL A 360 4.69 18.68 3.18
C VAL A 360 4.11 17.74 4.24
N SER A 361 4.95 16.97 4.92
CA SER A 361 4.51 16.10 6.02
C SER A 361 4.01 16.93 7.21
N PRO A 362 2.95 16.52 7.94
CA PRO A 362 2.52 17.22 9.14
C PRO A 362 3.50 17.06 10.31
N SER A 363 4.32 15.99 10.31
CA SER A 363 5.32 15.72 11.34
C SER A 363 6.40 14.73 10.86
N PRO A 364 7.58 14.72 11.50
CA PRO A 364 8.63 13.72 11.32
C PRO A 364 8.19 12.26 11.56
N ILE A 365 7.30 12.02 12.53
CA ILE A 365 6.71 10.70 12.77
C ILE A 365 5.20 10.81 12.57
N LEU A 366 4.63 10.01 11.68
CA LEU A 366 3.21 10.03 11.39
C LEU A 366 2.62 8.63 11.54
N PHE A 367 1.66 8.48 12.45
CA PHE A 367 0.80 7.31 12.50
C PHE A 367 -0.47 7.57 11.70
N VAL A 368 -0.92 6.56 10.96
CA VAL A 368 -2.17 6.63 10.20
C VAL A 368 -2.98 5.36 10.42
N SER A 369 -4.17 5.49 10.98
CA SER A 369 -5.15 4.40 10.98
C SER A 369 -6.07 4.53 9.76
N ARG A 370 -6.68 3.42 9.38
CA ARG A 370 -7.67 3.34 8.31
C ARG A 370 -9.05 2.99 8.89
N PRO A 371 -10.14 3.35 8.19
CA PRO A 371 -11.45 2.80 8.49
C PRO A 371 -11.38 1.26 8.58
N GLY A 372 -12.01 0.68 9.60
CA GLY A 372 -11.98 -0.76 9.85
C GLY A 372 -10.78 -1.25 10.68
N ASP A 373 -9.80 -0.40 11.02
CA ASP A 373 -8.75 -0.76 11.99
C ASP A 373 -9.37 -1.03 13.38
N GLU A 374 -9.14 -2.23 13.90
CA GLU A 374 -9.72 -2.74 15.15
C GLU A 374 -8.83 -2.47 16.36
N ASN A 375 -7.54 -2.71 16.19
CA ASN A 375 -6.51 -2.68 17.21
C ASN A 375 -5.79 -1.34 17.24
N ASP A 376 -5.43 -0.91 18.45
CA ASP A 376 -4.64 0.29 18.66
C ASP A 376 -3.29 0.22 17.94
N LEU A 377 -2.86 1.36 17.38
CA LEU A 377 -1.57 1.49 16.70
C LEU A 377 -0.49 1.80 17.72
N GLY A 378 0.75 1.44 17.42
CA GLY A 378 1.80 1.56 18.43
C GLY A 378 3.05 0.75 18.18
N GLY A 379 3.64 0.18 19.22
CA GLY A 379 4.74 -0.78 19.15
C GLY A 379 6.00 -0.15 18.54
N LEU A 380 6.33 1.05 18.99
CA LEU A 380 7.49 1.83 18.53
C LEU A 380 8.39 2.16 19.72
N THR A 381 9.64 1.68 19.65
CA THR A 381 10.67 2.03 20.63
C THR A 381 11.64 3.05 20.04
N LEU A 382 11.87 4.13 20.78
CA LEU A 382 12.72 5.27 20.41
C LEU A 382 13.94 5.32 21.33
N GLU A 383 15.12 4.98 20.80
CA GLU A 383 16.37 4.99 21.55
C GLU A 383 17.32 6.01 20.92
N ASN A 384 17.57 7.13 21.61
CA ASN A 384 18.51 8.15 21.11
C ASN A 384 18.16 8.65 19.69
N VAL A 385 16.90 9.08 19.50
CA VAL A 385 16.45 9.64 18.22
C VAL A 385 16.55 11.16 18.25
N ILE A 386 17.26 11.74 17.30
CA ILE A 386 17.41 13.20 17.17
C ILE A 386 16.56 13.66 15.99
N ILE A 387 15.70 14.64 16.21
CA ILE A 387 14.89 15.26 15.17
C ILE A 387 15.30 16.73 15.07
N THR A 388 15.86 17.09 13.93
CA THR A 388 16.18 18.49 13.60
C THR A 388 15.10 19.04 12.70
N ASP A 389 14.37 20.03 13.18
CA ASP A 389 13.27 20.65 12.44
C ASP A 389 13.37 22.17 12.54
N ARG A 390 13.33 22.86 11.39
CA ARG A 390 13.44 24.32 11.33
C ARG A 390 12.14 25.02 11.72
N ILE A 391 11.02 24.33 11.62
CA ILE A 391 9.71 24.88 11.94
C ILE A 391 9.20 24.36 13.29
N ASP A 392 8.34 25.13 13.94
CA ASP A 392 7.72 24.78 15.21
C ASP A 392 6.43 23.97 14.95
N ARG A 393 6.55 22.64 14.87
CA ARG A 393 5.45 21.69 14.62
C ARG A 393 5.57 20.42 15.49
N PRO A 394 4.48 19.68 15.74
CA PRO A 394 4.57 18.40 16.45
C PRO A 394 5.57 17.44 15.81
N PHE A 395 6.36 16.74 16.63
CA PHE A 395 7.27 15.71 16.11
C PHE A 395 6.53 14.42 15.73
N LEU A 396 5.38 14.18 16.37
CA LEU A 396 4.49 13.06 16.13
C LEU A 396 3.09 13.58 15.84
N SER A 397 2.44 13.02 14.81
CA SER A 397 1.03 13.25 14.49
C SER A 397 0.32 11.91 14.31
N PHE A 398 -1.00 11.93 14.45
CA PHE A 398 -1.84 10.77 14.30
C PHE A 398 -3.09 11.11 13.46
N GLN A 399 -3.16 10.55 12.27
CA GLN A 399 -4.36 10.61 11.42
C GLN A 399 -5.23 9.39 11.74
N ASN A 400 -6.40 9.62 12.33
CA ASN A 400 -7.14 8.58 13.01
C ASN A 400 -8.49 8.21 12.37
N ALA A 401 -8.49 7.83 11.09
CA ALA A 401 -9.72 7.44 10.40
C ALA A 401 -10.33 6.12 10.95
N GLY A 402 -9.56 5.29 11.64
CA GLY A 402 -10.07 4.09 12.32
C GLY A 402 -10.69 4.35 13.70
N GLY A 403 -10.54 5.57 14.25
CA GLY A 403 -10.93 5.90 15.62
C GLY A 403 -10.18 5.10 16.70
N VAL A 404 -9.07 4.43 16.37
CA VAL A 404 -8.18 3.64 17.25
C VAL A 404 -7.28 4.54 18.10
N CYS A 405 -6.58 3.99 19.08
CA CYS A 405 -5.72 4.76 19.96
C CYS A 405 -4.23 4.51 19.68
N LEU A 406 -3.36 5.41 20.17
CA LEU A 406 -1.92 5.18 20.17
C LEU A 406 -1.48 4.60 21.53
N THR A 407 -0.80 3.47 21.48
CA THR A 407 -0.30 2.75 22.66
C THR A 407 1.11 2.25 22.43
N ASP A 408 1.85 1.89 23.49
CA ASP A 408 3.18 1.25 23.38
C ASP A 408 4.16 1.97 22.43
N ILE A 409 4.13 3.31 22.43
CA ILE A 409 5.20 4.13 21.89
C ILE A 409 6.00 4.63 23.08
N LYS A 410 7.30 4.30 23.12
CA LYS A 410 8.13 4.55 24.29
C LYS A 410 9.56 4.93 23.93
N GLY A 411 10.18 5.69 24.82
CA GLY A 411 11.61 6.01 24.75
C GLY A 411 11.86 7.50 24.75
N THR A 412 13.00 7.93 24.22
CA THR A 412 13.42 9.34 24.25
C THR A 412 13.70 9.88 22.86
N ILE A 413 13.31 11.13 22.66
CA ILE A 413 13.69 11.91 21.49
C ILE A 413 14.37 13.20 21.94
N THR A 414 15.28 13.69 21.12
CA THR A 414 15.85 15.04 21.25
C THR A 414 15.38 15.85 20.05
N LEU A 415 14.54 16.86 20.28
CA LEU A 415 14.12 17.81 19.27
C LEU A 415 15.11 18.97 19.24
N SER A 416 15.66 19.26 18.07
CA SER A 416 16.57 20.37 17.81
C SER A 416 15.92 21.34 16.85
N ARG A 417 15.55 22.52 17.35
CA ARG A 417 14.92 23.61 16.57
C ARG A 417 15.76 24.87 16.67
N GLU A 418 15.40 25.91 15.91
CA GLU A 418 16.05 27.23 16.01
C GLU A 418 16.03 27.81 17.44
N LYS A 419 14.97 27.54 18.19
CA LYS A 419 14.80 28.01 19.58
C LYS A 419 15.66 27.27 20.60
N GLY A 420 16.29 26.15 20.23
CA GLY A 420 17.10 25.32 21.11
C GLY A 420 16.81 23.83 21.00
N GLN A 421 17.37 23.06 21.94
CA GLN A 421 17.17 21.62 22.04
C GLN A 421 16.31 21.27 23.25
N GLU A 422 15.37 20.34 23.07
CA GLU A 422 14.58 19.75 24.15
C GLU A 422 14.60 18.23 24.04
N THR A 423 14.63 17.56 25.19
CA THR A 423 14.51 16.10 25.26
C THR A 423 13.13 15.75 25.78
N ILE A 424 12.40 14.92 25.04
CA ILE A 424 11.05 14.47 25.39
C ILE A 424 11.11 12.98 25.72
N LEU A 425 10.68 12.64 26.93
CA LEU A 425 10.35 11.27 27.30
C LEU A 425 8.96 10.94 26.75
N VAL A 426 8.91 10.00 25.81
CA VAL A 426 7.68 9.44 25.28
C VAL A 426 7.36 8.20 26.10
N ASP A 427 6.24 8.23 26.81
CA ASP A 427 5.69 7.11 27.54
C ASP A 427 4.16 7.11 27.38
N GLN A 428 3.47 6.13 27.98
CA GLN A 428 2.02 6.05 27.87
C GLN A 428 1.31 7.26 28.51
N ASN A 429 1.90 7.90 29.52
CA ASN A 429 1.34 9.12 30.13
C ASN A 429 1.44 10.32 29.19
N TRP A 430 2.54 10.44 28.45
CA TRP A 430 2.69 11.42 27.39
C TRP A 430 1.69 11.16 26.27
N LEU A 431 1.57 9.91 25.79
CA LEU A 431 0.58 9.54 24.76
C LEU A 431 -0.84 9.87 25.18
N ASN A 432 -1.25 9.50 26.39
CA ASN A 432 -2.61 9.76 26.88
C ASN A 432 -2.91 11.27 26.98
N ARG A 433 -1.91 12.11 27.22
CA ARG A 433 -2.04 13.57 27.25
C ARG A 433 -2.05 14.19 25.86
N SER A 434 -1.20 13.70 24.96
CA SER A 434 -1.02 14.26 23.61
C SER A 434 -2.04 13.72 22.59
N PHE A 435 -2.47 12.47 22.76
CA PHE A 435 -3.40 11.74 21.89
C PHE A 435 -4.42 10.99 22.75
N PRO A 436 -5.30 11.71 23.47
CA PRO A 436 -6.29 11.07 24.32
C PRO A 436 -7.18 10.13 23.50
N CYS A 437 -7.26 8.87 23.95
CA CYS A 437 -8.11 7.85 23.36
C CYS A 437 -9.59 8.24 23.51
N ASP A 438 -10.37 8.12 22.44
CA ASP A 438 -11.79 8.43 22.49
C ASP A 438 -12.51 7.45 23.46
N PRO A 439 -13.29 7.93 24.45
CA PRO A 439 -13.98 7.06 25.41
C PRO A 439 -14.85 5.97 24.77
N ILE A 440 -15.34 6.18 23.53
CA ILE A 440 -16.08 5.15 22.77
C ILE A 440 -15.31 3.84 22.66
N ARG A 441 -13.97 3.89 22.67
CA ARG A 441 -13.10 2.72 22.55
C ARG A 441 -13.16 1.78 23.76
N ARG A 442 -13.62 2.25 24.92
CA ARG A 442 -13.82 1.41 26.11
C ARG A 442 -15.03 0.48 25.97
N LEU A 443 -15.91 0.75 25.02
CA LEU A 443 -17.11 -0.04 24.79
C LEU A 443 -16.83 -1.17 23.78
N PRO A 444 -17.41 -2.37 24.00
CA PRO A 444 -17.21 -3.51 23.12
C PRO A 444 -17.89 -3.31 21.75
N ILE A 445 -17.35 -3.97 20.72
CA ILE A 445 -18.05 -4.17 19.46
C ILE A 445 -19.05 -5.32 19.66
N ILE A 446 -20.33 -5.06 19.42
CA ILE A 446 -21.39 -6.07 19.54
C ILE A 446 -21.57 -6.79 18.20
N SER A 447 -21.53 -8.13 18.21
CA SER A 447 -21.74 -8.95 17.01
C SER A 447 -23.15 -8.77 16.46
N THR A 448 -23.26 -8.80 15.13
CA THR A 448 -24.52 -8.77 14.38
C THR A 448 -24.93 -10.16 13.90
N ASP A 449 -24.29 -11.25 14.31
CA ASP A 449 -24.59 -12.59 13.78
C ASP A 449 -25.96 -13.11 14.19
N ARG A 450 -26.46 -12.67 15.35
CA ARG A 450 -27.73 -13.11 15.95
C ARG A 450 -28.71 -11.95 16.09
N LEU A 451 -28.91 -11.17 15.03
CA LEU A 451 -29.87 -10.06 15.06
C LEU A 451 -31.30 -10.55 15.30
N ARG A 452 -32.01 -9.81 16.13
CA ARG A 452 -33.46 -9.89 16.32
C ARG A 452 -34.06 -8.49 16.25
N VAL A 453 -35.38 -8.42 16.15
CA VAL A 453 -36.10 -7.17 16.36
C VAL A 453 -36.50 -7.06 17.83
N GLU A 454 -36.44 -5.84 18.37
CA GLU A 454 -36.89 -5.53 19.73
C GLU A 454 -38.37 -5.87 19.91
N LYS A 455 -39.17 -5.46 18.93
CA LYS A 455 -40.58 -5.78 18.81
C LYS A 455 -40.89 -6.15 17.38
N GLU A 456 -41.71 -7.19 17.19
CA GLU A 456 -42.12 -7.57 15.85
C GLU A 456 -42.91 -6.42 15.18
N PRO A 457 -42.46 -5.93 14.03
CA PRO A 457 -43.17 -4.89 13.32
C PRO A 457 -44.45 -5.44 12.69
N VAL A 458 -45.43 -4.55 12.50
CA VAL A 458 -46.57 -4.84 11.62
C VAL A 458 -46.06 -4.77 10.17
N SER A 459 -46.29 -5.83 9.39
CA SER A 459 -45.81 -5.88 8.01
C SER A 459 -46.42 -4.76 7.17
N PRO A 460 -45.62 -3.99 6.42
CA PRO A 460 -46.13 -2.97 5.51
C PRO A 460 -47.08 -3.58 4.48
N LYS A 461 -48.18 -2.88 4.18
CA LYS A 461 -49.16 -3.33 3.17
C LYS A 461 -48.71 -3.03 1.73
N THR A 462 -47.73 -2.16 1.56
CA THR A 462 -47.20 -1.70 0.27
C THR A 462 -45.67 -1.69 0.30
N ILE A 463 -45.05 -1.70 -0.88
CA ILE A 463 -43.61 -1.47 -1.00
C ILE A 463 -43.29 -0.06 -0.48
N LEU A 464 -42.33 0.03 0.42
CA LEU A 464 -41.85 1.27 1.02
C LEU A 464 -40.68 1.81 0.21
N ALA A 465 -40.70 3.11 -0.07
CA ALA A 465 -39.51 3.82 -0.49
C ALA A 465 -38.58 4.01 0.71
N VAL A 466 -37.31 3.62 0.57
CA VAL A 466 -36.32 3.71 1.64
C VAL A 466 -35.72 5.12 1.65
N PRO A 467 -35.51 5.75 2.82
CA PRO A 467 -34.83 7.03 2.92
C PRO A 467 -33.50 7.05 2.15
N PRO A 468 -33.15 8.15 1.45
CA PRO A 468 -31.90 8.24 0.69
C PRO A 468 -30.66 7.97 1.56
N HIS A 469 -29.80 7.05 1.11
CA HIS A 469 -28.53 6.70 1.73
C HIS A 469 -27.67 5.95 0.71
N ARG A 470 -26.35 5.93 0.85
CA ARG A 470 -25.48 5.11 -0.01
C ARG A 470 -24.40 4.48 0.84
N LEU A 471 -24.26 3.16 0.75
CA LEU A 471 -23.24 2.40 1.48
C LEU A 471 -22.01 2.15 0.61
N ARG A 472 -20.85 2.20 1.22
CA ARG A 472 -19.52 2.07 0.61
C ARG A 472 -18.83 0.82 1.15
N GLU A 473 -17.98 0.20 0.31
CA GLU A 473 -17.13 -0.96 0.64
C GLU A 473 -17.87 -2.22 1.11
N ASN A 474 -18.49 -2.17 2.30
CA ASN A 474 -19.32 -3.22 2.90
C ASN A 474 -20.76 -2.72 3.03
N ALA A 475 -21.67 -3.23 2.18
CA ALA A 475 -23.08 -2.85 2.22
C ALA A 475 -23.92 -4.01 2.78
N GLN A 476 -24.49 -3.79 3.98
CA GLN A 476 -25.32 -4.78 4.64
C GLN A 476 -26.65 -4.19 5.12
N TYR A 477 -27.75 -4.92 4.89
CA TYR A 477 -29.08 -4.58 5.37
C TYR A 477 -29.68 -5.72 6.18
N ALA A 478 -30.43 -5.40 7.23
CA ALA A 478 -31.22 -6.35 8.00
C ALA A 478 -32.71 -6.13 7.75
N ILE A 479 -33.44 -7.21 7.52
CA ILE A 479 -34.89 -7.22 7.30
C ILE A 479 -35.52 -8.32 8.16
N PHE A 480 -36.52 -7.99 8.96
CA PHE A 480 -37.33 -8.99 9.65
C PHE A 480 -38.47 -9.46 8.75
N ALA A 481 -38.66 -10.78 8.64
CA ALA A 481 -39.77 -11.39 7.92
C ALA A 481 -40.26 -12.64 8.66
N ARG A 482 -41.57 -12.88 8.62
CA ARG A 482 -42.23 -14.09 9.14
C ARG A 482 -42.16 -15.20 8.11
N GLN A 483 -42.17 -16.44 8.59
CA GLN A 483 -42.21 -17.60 7.72
C GLN A 483 -43.33 -17.49 6.68
N GLY A 484 -42.99 -17.72 5.41
CA GLY A 484 -43.90 -17.65 4.28
C GLY A 484 -44.13 -16.25 3.72
N GLU A 485 -43.68 -15.17 4.39
CA GLU A 485 -43.76 -13.82 3.83
C GLU A 485 -42.84 -13.68 2.60
N ARG A 486 -43.34 -12.94 1.61
CA ARG A 486 -42.63 -12.64 0.37
C ARG A 486 -41.87 -11.33 0.52
N VAL A 487 -40.54 -11.40 0.54
CA VAL A 487 -39.67 -10.24 0.68
C VAL A 487 -39.21 -9.79 -0.71
N VAL A 488 -39.58 -8.56 -1.06
CA VAL A 488 -39.14 -7.85 -2.27
C VAL A 488 -38.24 -6.68 -1.87
N CYS A 489 -37.10 -6.56 -2.55
CA CYS A 489 -36.16 -5.44 -2.41
C CYS A 489 -35.71 -4.93 -3.79
N GLU A 490 -35.52 -3.63 -3.91
CA GLU A 490 -34.94 -2.98 -5.09
C GLU A 490 -33.63 -2.30 -4.69
N LEU A 491 -32.53 -2.67 -5.34
CA LEU A 491 -31.19 -2.17 -5.01
C LEU A 491 -30.55 -1.48 -6.21
N ALA A 492 -29.85 -0.36 -5.96
CA ALA A 492 -29.09 0.38 -6.96
C ALA A 492 -27.59 0.24 -6.71
N TYR A 493 -26.85 -0.31 -7.69
CA TYR A 493 -25.38 -0.32 -7.68
C TYR A 493 -24.86 0.90 -8.46
N GLU A 494 -24.37 1.91 -7.74
CA GLU A 494 -24.18 3.27 -8.25
C GLU A 494 -22.69 3.65 -8.34
N LYS A 495 -22.32 4.34 -9.41
CA LYS A 495 -20.95 4.83 -9.64
C LYS A 495 -20.57 5.92 -8.62
N VAL A 496 -19.32 5.89 -8.16
CA VAL A 496 -18.69 6.98 -7.39
C VAL A 496 -17.49 7.51 -8.17
N GLY A 497 -17.32 8.83 -8.24
CA GLY A 497 -16.23 9.48 -8.96
C GLY A 497 -16.08 8.98 -10.41
N GLN A 498 -14.87 8.54 -10.77
CA GLN A 498 -14.56 7.94 -12.08
C GLN A 498 -14.39 6.42 -12.04
N ASN A 499 -14.85 5.77 -10.97
CA ASN A 499 -14.67 4.34 -10.79
C ASN A 499 -15.46 3.54 -11.83
N THR A 500 -14.84 2.46 -12.32
CA THR A 500 -15.52 1.48 -13.18
C THR A 500 -16.18 0.41 -12.30
N GLY A 501 -17.11 -0.36 -12.88
CA GLY A 501 -17.83 -1.39 -12.14
C GLY A 501 -18.19 -2.57 -13.05
N ARG A 502 -18.31 -3.75 -12.44
CA ARG A 502 -18.78 -5.00 -13.05
C ARG A 502 -20.00 -5.50 -12.27
N ASP A 503 -20.64 -6.57 -12.74
CA ASP A 503 -21.73 -7.20 -11.96
C ASP A 503 -21.27 -7.52 -10.53
N LEU A 504 -22.04 -7.03 -9.56
CA LEU A 504 -21.76 -7.15 -8.13
C LEU A 504 -22.53 -8.35 -7.55
N PRO A 505 -21.84 -9.38 -7.02
CA PRO A 505 -22.50 -10.46 -6.30
C PRO A 505 -23.23 -9.94 -5.07
N LEU A 506 -24.44 -10.46 -4.84
CA LEU A 506 -25.24 -10.21 -3.65
C LEU A 506 -25.70 -11.54 -3.05
N LEU A 507 -25.60 -11.64 -1.73
CA LEU A 507 -26.06 -12.77 -0.95
C LEU A 507 -27.19 -12.32 -0.02
N VAL A 508 -28.22 -13.16 0.11
CA VAL A 508 -29.20 -13.04 1.20
C VAL A 508 -29.01 -14.20 2.14
N ARG A 509 -28.74 -13.91 3.41
CA ARG A 509 -28.63 -14.89 4.49
C ARG A 509 -29.90 -14.93 5.32
N GLY A 510 -30.37 -16.13 5.61
CA GLY A 510 -31.48 -16.37 6.50
C GLY A 510 -31.09 -16.30 7.98
N PRO A 511 -32.08 -16.39 8.90
CA PRO A 511 -31.85 -16.24 10.34
C PRO A 511 -30.90 -17.26 11.01
N SER A 512 -30.49 -18.35 10.34
CA SER A 512 -29.45 -19.27 10.86
C SER A 512 -28.14 -19.18 10.08
N GLY A 513 -27.97 -18.12 9.27
CA GLY A 513 -26.77 -17.88 8.48
C GLY A 513 -26.73 -18.59 7.12
N GLU A 514 -27.73 -19.40 6.80
CA GLU A 514 -27.82 -20.09 5.51
C GLU A 514 -28.08 -19.12 4.36
N THR A 515 -27.49 -19.37 3.19
CA THR A 515 -27.79 -18.57 2.00
C THR A 515 -29.15 -18.94 1.45
N VAL A 516 -30.11 -18.00 1.47
CA VAL A 516 -31.48 -18.21 0.97
C VAL A 516 -31.69 -17.68 -0.44
N GLN A 517 -30.86 -16.74 -0.89
CA GLN A 517 -30.90 -16.19 -2.24
C GLN A 517 -29.51 -15.71 -2.66
N GLN A 518 -29.19 -15.82 -3.94
CA GLN A 518 -28.04 -15.15 -4.57
C GLN A 518 -28.52 -14.34 -5.77
N ALA A 519 -27.89 -13.19 -6.01
CA ALA A 519 -28.18 -12.34 -7.15
C ALA A 519 -26.91 -11.67 -7.67
N LYS A 520 -27.00 -11.07 -8.86
CA LYS A 520 -25.98 -10.18 -9.42
C LYS A 520 -26.62 -8.83 -9.69
N LEU A 521 -26.06 -7.78 -9.11
CA LEU A 521 -26.50 -6.40 -9.33
C LEU A 521 -25.72 -5.82 -10.50
N ARG A 522 -26.44 -5.31 -11.50
CA ARG A 522 -25.82 -4.67 -12.67
C ARG A 522 -25.32 -3.28 -12.31
N PHE A 523 -24.10 -2.96 -12.74
CA PHE A 523 -23.50 -1.64 -12.51
C PHE A 523 -24.33 -0.53 -13.18
N GLN A 524 -24.55 0.56 -12.44
CA GLN A 524 -25.39 1.71 -12.83
C GLN A 524 -26.85 1.36 -13.16
N ALA A 525 -27.38 0.29 -12.54
CA ALA A 525 -28.78 -0.11 -12.70
C ALA A 525 -29.43 -0.42 -11.35
N GLN A 526 -30.77 -0.33 -11.34
CA GLN A 526 -31.59 -0.87 -10.28
C GLN A 526 -31.92 -2.33 -10.57
N THR A 527 -31.79 -3.18 -9.56
CA THR A 527 -32.06 -4.61 -9.64
C THR A 527 -33.06 -4.97 -8.56
N ARG A 528 -34.17 -5.58 -8.98
CA ARG A 528 -35.16 -6.14 -8.08
C ARG A 528 -34.77 -7.57 -7.70
N ILE A 529 -34.75 -7.86 -6.40
CA ILE A 529 -34.59 -9.20 -5.84
C ILE A 529 -35.84 -9.57 -5.04
N GLU A 530 -36.15 -10.87 -5.00
CA GLU A 530 -37.31 -11.39 -4.31
C GLU A 530 -36.98 -12.78 -3.73
N PHE A 531 -37.44 -13.05 -2.51
CA PHE A 531 -37.34 -14.36 -1.88
C PHE A 531 -38.52 -14.58 -0.92
N PHE A 532 -38.77 -15.83 -0.56
CA PHE A 532 -39.73 -16.18 0.49
C PHE A 532 -39.00 -16.52 1.78
N ALA A 533 -39.46 -15.98 2.90
CA ALA A 533 -38.88 -16.24 4.20
C ALA A 533 -39.13 -17.71 4.59
N SER A 534 -38.06 -18.51 4.67
CA SER A 534 -38.11 -19.93 5.05
C SER A 534 -38.47 -20.14 6.52
N LYS A 535 -38.17 -19.16 7.37
CA LYS A 535 -38.45 -19.11 8.81
C LYS A 535 -38.64 -17.67 9.29
N THR A 536 -39.33 -17.49 10.41
CA THR A 536 -39.47 -16.19 11.05
C THR A 536 -38.13 -15.73 11.63
N GLY A 537 -37.69 -14.52 11.31
CA GLY A 537 -36.47 -13.93 11.86
C GLY A 537 -35.86 -12.83 11.00
N VAL A 538 -34.61 -12.47 11.30
CA VAL A 538 -33.85 -11.45 10.56
C VAL A 538 -33.06 -12.07 9.40
N TYR A 539 -33.27 -11.54 8.20
CA TYR A 539 -32.53 -11.84 6.99
C TYR A 539 -31.51 -10.72 6.73
N LYS A 540 -30.30 -11.08 6.33
CA LYS A 540 -29.25 -10.12 5.96
C LYS A 540 -29.07 -10.09 4.45
N ILE A 541 -29.04 -8.91 3.87
CA ILE A 541 -28.64 -8.68 2.47
C ILE A 541 -27.21 -8.16 2.48
N GLU A 542 -26.30 -8.83 1.79
CA GLU A 542 -24.86 -8.58 1.85
C GLU A 542 -24.28 -8.42 0.44
N ALA A 543 -23.52 -7.34 0.24
CA ALA A 543 -22.73 -7.13 -0.97
C ALA A 543 -21.56 -6.18 -0.70
N GLU A 544 -20.50 -6.29 -1.50
CA GLU A 544 -19.27 -5.48 -1.38
C GLU A 544 -19.10 -4.59 -2.61
N PRO A 545 -19.69 -3.38 -2.65
CA PRO A 545 -19.63 -2.50 -3.82
C PRO A 545 -18.22 -1.96 -4.12
N GLY A 546 -17.25 -2.19 -3.24
CA GLY A 546 -15.86 -1.76 -3.38
C GLY A 546 -15.76 -0.23 -3.45
N PRO A 547 -15.09 0.34 -4.48
CA PRO A 547 -14.92 1.78 -4.64
C PRO A 547 -16.19 2.48 -5.17
N ASN A 548 -17.29 1.77 -5.36
CA ASN A 548 -18.59 2.29 -5.76
C ASN A 548 -19.56 2.19 -4.57
N SER A 549 -20.85 2.49 -4.76
CA SER A 549 -21.83 2.42 -3.66
C SER A 549 -23.02 1.52 -3.95
N LEU A 550 -23.66 1.03 -2.89
CA LEU A 550 -24.93 0.33 -2.95
C LEU A 550 -26.02 1.08 -2.18
N ARG A 551 -27.24 1.07 -2.70
CA ARG A 551 -28.41 1.66 -2.04
C ARG A 551 -29.60 0.72 -2.12
N LEU A 552 -30.26 0.44 -1.00
CA LEU A 552 -31.59 -0.15 -0.96
C LEU A 552 -32.60 0.96 -1.28
N VAL A 553 -33.24 0.90 -2.45
CA VAL A 553 -34.15 1.93 -2.95
C VAL A 553 -35.55 1.74 -2.40
N ALA A 554 -36.03 0.50 -2.41
CA ALA A 554 -37.35 0.15 -1.97
C ALA A 554 -37.40 -1.25 -1.37
N THR A 555 -38.33 -1.48 -0.45
CA THR A 555 -38.50 -2.77 0.23
C THR A 555 -39.93 -3.00 0.67
N SER A 556 -40.37 -4.25 0.61
CA SER A 556 -41.67 -4.70 1.15
C SER A 556 -41.73 -4.76 2.69
N HIS A 557 -40.59 -4.75 3.36
CA HIS A 557 -40.47 -4.89 4.81
C HIS A 557 -39.58 -3.79 5.37
N TYR A 558 -39.80 -3.38 6.63
CA TYR A 558 -38.90 -2.46 7.29
C TYR A 558 -37.47 -3.01 7.35
N ALA A 559 -36.49 -2.12 7.23
CA ALA A 559 -35.09 -2.46 7.13
C ALA A 559 -34.22 -1.57 8.02
N GLY A 560 -33.01 -2.05 8.30
CA GLY A 560 -31.92 -1.26 8.88
C GLY A 560 -30.60 -1.54 8.19
N ILE A 561 -29.66 -0.61 8.29
CA ILE A 561 -28.28 -0.74 7.85
C ILE A 561 -27.50 -1.44 8.93
N VAL A 562 -26.79 -2.51 8.58
CA VAL A 562 -25.96 -3.27 9.51
C VAL A 562 -24.52 -2.81 9.37
N GLY A 563 -23.91 -2.42 10.50
CA GLY A 563 -22.50 -2.07 10.55
C GLY A 563 -21.62 -3.31 10.48
N ASN A 564 -20.56 -3.23 9.69
CA ASN A 564 -19.50 -4.23 9.66
C ASN A 564 -18.53 -3.94 10.81
N ARG A 565 -18.45 -4.85 11.78
CA ARG A 565 -17.60 -4.72 12.98
C ARG A 565 -17.77 -3.38 13.71
N GLY A 566 -19.01 -2.91 13.80
CA GLY A 566 -19.36 -1.65 14.48
C GLY A 566 -19.24 -0.39 13.61
N ILE A 567 -18.78 -0.49 12.36
CA ILE A 567 -18.62 0.64 11.45
C ILE A 567 -19.63 0.58 10.31
N ILE A 568 -20.22 1.73 9.99
CA ILE A 568 -21.04 1.94 8.80
C ILE A 568 -20.37 3.03 7.96
N HIS A 569 -19.98 2.69 6.74
CA HIS A 569 -19.39 3.62 5.78
C HIS A 569 -20.46 4.06 4.78
N MET A 570 -20.75 5.34 4.78
CA MET A 570 -21.73 5.95 3.89
C MET A 570 -21.07 7.01 3.00
N ILE A 571 -21.77 7.38 1.91
CA ILE A 571 -21.35 8.46 1.04
C ILE A 571 -22.48 9.45 0.75
N GLY A 572 -22.28 10.73 1.08
CA GLY A 572 -23.17 11.83 0.77
C GLY A 572 -24.53 11.71 1.46
N THR A 573 -24.62 10.99 2.58
CA THR A 573 -25.89 10.59 3.19
C THR A 573 -26.42 11.63 4.16
N ARG A 574 -27.72 11.91 4.03
CA ARG A 574 -28.47 12.79 4.95
C ARG A 574 -29.77 12.11 5.30
N GLY A 575 -30.26 12.36 6.50
CA GLY A 575 -31.54 11.80 6.94
C GLY A 575 -31.49 11.32 8.37
N ARG A 576 -32.59 10.72 8.79
CA ARG A 576 -32.77 10.22 10.16
C ARG A 576 -32.69 8.71 10.18
N PHE A 577 -31.97 8.21 11.16
CA PHE A 577 -31.77 6.81 11.44
C PHE A 577 -32.05 6.55 12.91
N TYR A 578 -32.59 5.38 13.20
CA TYR A 578 -33.02 5.02 14.55
C TYR A 578 -32.26 3.80 15.06
N LEU A 579 -31.87 3.86 16.31
CA LEU A 579 -31.23 2.75 16.99
C LEU A 579 -31.83 2.56 18.38
N PHE A 580 -31.80 1.31 18.83
CA PHE A 580 -32.29 0.93 20.14
C PHE A 580 -31.13 0.60 21.07
N VAL A 581 -31.25 1.10 22.30
CA VAL A 581 -30.33 0.78 23.39
C VAL A 581 -31.14 0.02 24.44
N PRO A 582 -30.87 -1.28 24.64
CA PRO A 582 -31.54 -2.05 25.70
C PRO A 582 -31.26 -1.48 27.09
N PRO A 583 -32.07 -1.84 28.10
CA PRO A 583 -31.74 -1.57 29.50
C PRO A 583 -30.34 -2.08 29.85
N ASP A 584 -29.70 -1.43 30.81
CA ASP A 584 -28.39 -1.78 31.36
C ASP A 584 -27.26 -1.87 30.32
N THR A 585 -27.45 -1.23 29.16
CA THR A 585 -26.50 -1.25 28.05
C THR A 585 -25.93 0.16 27.82
N PRO A 586 -24.61 0.35 27.86
CA PRO A 586 -23.99 1.61 27.48
C PRO A 586 -24.02 1.79 25.96
N ILE A 587 -23.89 3.03 25.50
CA ILE A 587 -23.76 3.33 24.07
C ILE A 587 -22.63 4.30 23.82
N GLY A 588 -21.88 4.02 22.76
CA GLY A 588 -21.01 4.99 22.12
C GLY A 588 -21.36 5.12 20.66
N LEU A 589 -21.46 6.36 20.20
CA LEU A 589 -21.70 6.73 18.81
C LEU A 589 -20.60 7.69 18.36
N GLY A 590 -19.80 7.29 17.39
CA GLY A 590 -18.78 8.11 16.75
C GLY A 590 -19.20 8.50 15.35
N VAL A 591 -18.92 9.75 14.96
CA VAL A 591 -19.19 10.27 13.61
C VAL A 591 -17.96 11.02 13.10
N GLN A 592 -17.57 10.79 11.85
CA GLN A 592 -16.48 11.51 11.16
C GLN A 592 -16.72 11.58 9.66
N GLY A 593 -16.05 12.52 8.99
CA GLY A 593 -15.81 12.49 7.54
C GLY A 593 -14.49 11.74 7.21
N ASP A 594 -14.02 11.83 5.97
CA ASP A 594 -12.69 11.36 5.55
C ASP A 594 -11.70 12.54 5.37
N PRO A 595 -10.64 12.65 6.19
CA PRO A 595 -9.68 13.74 6.03
C PRO A 595 -8.77 13.55 4.80
N PRO A 596 -8.36 14.65 4.13
CA PRO A 596 -8.65 16.05 4.48
C PRO A 596 -9.89 16.62 3.76
N GLY A 597 -10.69 17.42 4.49
CA GLY A 597 -11.69 18.30 3.88
C GLY A 597 -13.11 17.74 3.75
N GLU A 598 -13.29 16.43 3.93
CA GLU A 598 -14.62 15.84 4.00
C GLU A 598 -15.16 15.90 5.43
N CYS A 599 -16.40 16.35 5.56
CA CYS A 599 -17.03 16.64 6.84
C CYS A 599 -18.48 16.13 6.85
N VAL A 600 -18.97 15.83 8.04
CA VAL A 600 -20.39 15.50 8.26
C VAL A 600 -20.95 16.25 9.46
N GLY A 601 -22.18 16.76 9.32
CA GLY A 601 -22.96 17.28 10.44
C GLY A 601 -23.85 16.17 11.00
N ALA A 602 -24.07 16.13 12.30
CA ALA A 602 -24.88 15.11 12.93
C ALA A 602 -25.57 15.61 14.20
N ARG A 603 -26.77 15.11 14.47
CA ARG A 603 -27.51 15.37 15.70
C ARG A 603 -28.09 14.07 16.24
N LEU A 604 -27.89 13.81 17.53
CA LEU A 604 -28.48 12.69 18.24
C LEU A 604 -29.59 13.20 19.16
N THR A 605 -30.79 12.64 19.05
CA THR A 605 -31.93 12.97 19.91
C THR A 605 -32.56 11.75 20.56
N GLU A 606 -33.21 11.98 21.69
CA GLU A 606 -34.10 11.03 22.37
C GLU A 606 -35.45 11.71 22.59
N GLY A 607 -36.47 11.27 21.87
CA GLY A 607 -37.70 12.04 21.72
C GLY A 607 -37.41 13.46 21.20
N ALA A 608 -37.81 14.47 21.96
CA ALA A 608 -37.55 15.88 21.64
C ALA A 608 -36.21 16.42 22.19
N ALA A 609 -35.54 15.67 23.07
CA ALA A 609 -34.31 16.11 23.71
C ALA A 609 -33.11 15.92 22.77
N ILE A 610 -32.27 16.95 22.63
CA ILE A 610 -30.99 16.86 21.92
C ILE A 610 -29.94 16.39 22.91
N LEU A 611 -29.34 15.23 22.64
CA LEU A 611 -28.30 14.64 23.47
C LEU A 611 -26.90 15.08 23.04
N TRP A 612 -26.72 15.26 21.72
CA TRP A 612 -25.43 15.55 21.11
C TRP A 612 -25.62 16.15 19.72
N GLU A 613 -24.79 17.12 19.34
CA GLU A 613 -24.84 17.71 18.00
C GLU A 613 -23.46 18.22 17.57
N ILE A 614 -23.13 18.00 16.31
CA ILE A 614 -21.97 18.54 15.60
C ILE A 614 -22.43 19.21 14.30
N GLN A 615 -21.87 20.37 13.98
CA GLN A 615 -22.20 21.10 12.76
C GLN A 615 -21.35 20.68 11.55
N GLY A 616 -20.24 19.98 11.77
CA GLY A 616 -19.31 19.53 10.73
C GLY A 616 -17.97 19.08 11.32
N CYS A 617 -17.55 17.85 11.05
CA CYS A 617 -16.23 17.36 11.44
C CYS A 617 -15.64 16.39 10.42
N GLN A 618 -14.33 16.51 10.20
CA GLN A 618 -13.52 15.52 9.47
C GLN A 618 -12.92 14.46 10.42
N ASP A 619 -12.57 14.85 11.66
CA ASP A 619 -12.08 13.94 12.69
C ASP A 619 -13.23 13.34 13.49
N VAL A 620 -13.00 12.19 14.14
CA VAL A 620 -13.97 11.54 15.02
C VAL A 620 -14.48 12.48 16.11
N ARG A 621 -15.80 12.56 16.21
CA ARG A 621 -16.53 13.16 17.33
C ARG A 621 -17.48 12.11 17.87
N SER A 622 -17.38 11.85 19.17
CA SER A 622 -18.16 10.80 19.81
C SER A 622 -19.11 11.32 20.88
N PHE A 623 -20.25 10.65 20.97
CA PHE A 623 -21.17 10.67 22.10
C PHE A 623 -21.01 9.34 22.86
N VAL A 624 -20.87 9.40 24.18
CA VAL A 624 -20.85 8.23 25.05
C VAL A 624 -21.85 8.43 26.18
N SER A 625 -22.67 7.41 26.42
CA SER A 625 -23.63 7.36 27.52
C SER A 625 -23.44 6.07 28.28
N GLU A 626 -23.37 6.18 29.60
CA GLU A 626 -23.44 5.04 30.51
C GLU A 626 -24.78 4.31 30.39
N ALA A 627 -24.81 3.08 30.92
CA ALA A 627 -25.99 2.24 30.98
C ALA A 627 -27.13 2.90 31.77
N THR A 628 -28.36 2.76 31.26
CA THR A 628 -29.59 3.25 31.91
C THR A 628 -30.53 2.09 32.22
N SER A 629 -31.31 2.19 33.30
CA SER A 629 -32.25 1.13 33.71
C SER A 629 -33.45 0.97 32.78
N SER A 630 -33.73 1.96 31.92
CA SER A 630 -34.77 1.90 30.90
C SER A 630 -34.16 1.75 29.51
N SER A 631 -34.87 1.07 28.61
CA SER A 631 -34.55 1.06 27.19
C SER A 631 -34.68 2.45 26.58
N ARG A 632 -33.90 2.72 25.53
CA ARG A 632 -33.86 4.03 24.85
C ARG A 632 -33.99 3.85 23.35
N THR A 633 -34.73 4.75 22.72
CA THR A 633 -34.78 4.87 21.25
C THR A 633 -34.15 6.18 20.85
N LEU A 634 -33.04 6.11 20.13
CA LEU A 634 -32.26 7.26 19.72
C LEU A 634 -32.47 7.52 18.23
N CYS A 635 -32.48 8.79 17.84
CA CYS A 635 -32.54 9.24 16.46
C CYS A 635 -31.23 9.95 16.11
N LEU A 636 -30.45 9.37 15.20
CA LEU A 636 -29.29 9.99 14.57
C LEU A 636 -29.73 10.67 13.28
N GLU A 637 -29.65 12.00 13.24
CA GLU A 637 -29.87 12.80 12.05
C GLU A 637 -28.51 13.20 11.44
N LEU A 638 -28.20 12.70 10.24
CA LEU A 638 -27.06 13.13 9.44
C LEU A 638 -27.44 14.33 8.58
N LYS A 639 -26.58 15.35 8.57
CA LYS A 639 -26.84 16.68 8.04
C LYS A 639 -25.69 17.15 7.16
N GLN A 640 -25.99 18.08 6.27
CA GLN A 640 -24.96 18.83 5.56
C GLN A 640 -24.06 19.55 6.57
N PRO A 641 -22.72 19.42 6.50
CA PRO A 641 -21.84 20.15 7.36
C PRO A 641 -21.84 21.64 7.01
N THR A 642 -21.54 22.50 7.99
CA THR A 642 -21.38 23.94 7.80
C THR A 642 -20.08 24.32 7.07
N GLN A 643 -19.11 23.40 7.02
CA GLN A 643 -17.82 23.55 6.34
C GLN A 643 -17.35 22.21 5.77
N GLY A 644 -16.49 22.24 4.75
CA GLY A 644 -16.03 21.03 4.05
C GLY A 644 -17.09 20.46 3.10
N VAL A 645 -16.83 19.27 2.59
CA VAL A 645 -17.71 18.56 1.65
C VAL A 645 -18.31 17.34 2.34
N LEU A 646 -19.61 17.08 2.13
CA LEU A 646 -20.23 15.83 2.55
C LEU A 646 -20.03 14.81 1.43
N GLU A 647 -18.97 14.02 1.54
CA GLU A 647 -18.65 12.95 0.61
C GLU A 647 -18.55 11.62 1.35
N ASP A 648 -17.41 11.17 1.86
CA ASP A 648 -17.35 9.96 2.69
C ASP A 648 -17.61 10.28 4.17
N GLU A 649 -18.51 9.51 4.79
CA GLU A 649 -18.81 9.62 6.21
C GLU A 649 -18.86 8.25 6.90
N TYR A 650 -18.34 8.19 8.13
CA TYR A 650 -18.24 6.97 8.90
C TYR A 650 -18.97 7.10 10.22
N ILE A 651 -19.81 6.10 10.52
CA ILE A 651 -20.54 5.99 11.80
C ILE A 651 -20.00 4.78 12.55
N ALA A 652 -19.49 5.01 13.76
CA ALA A 652 -19.06 3.97 14.67
C ALA A 652 -20.09 3.77 15.78
N ILE A 653 -20.57 2.54 15.99
CA ILE A 653 -21.49 2.19 17.07
C ILE A 653 -20.85 1.10 17.93
N ARG A 654 -20.76 1.36 19.23
CA ARG A 654 -20.20 0.43 20.24
C ARG A 654 -21.08 0.36 21.49
N GLY A 655 -20.92 -0.69 22.27
CA GLY A 655 -21.70 -0.97 23.48
C GLY A 655 -23.09 -1.59 23.20
N THR A 656 -23.73 -1.20 22.09
CA THR A 656 -24.97 -1.79 21.58
C THR A 656 -24.79 -2.33 20.16
N VAL A 657 -25.84 -2.99 19.64
CA VAL A 657 -25.83 -3.56 18.28
C VAL A 657 -25.69 -2.46 17.22
N PRO A 658 -24.75 -2.59 16.26
CA PRO A 658 -24.48 -1.55 15.29
C PRO A 658 -25.46 -1.60 14.11
N VAL A 659 -26.74 -1.29 14.37
CA VAL A 659 -27.79 -1.26 13.35
C VAL A 659 -28.51 0.09 13.34
N LEU A 660 -28.52 0.74 12.19
CA LEU A 660 -29.25 1.99 11.93
C LEU A 660 -30.53 1.70 11.15
N SER A 661 -31.66 1.72 11.84
CA SER A 661 -32.98 1.47 11.25
C SER A 661 -33.48 2.70 10.51
N PHE A 662 -34.11 2.50 9.35
CA PHE A 662 -34.69 3.60 8.57
C PHE A 662 -35.99 4.14 9.16
N TRP A 663 -36.67 3.34 9.98
CA TRP A 663 -37.95 3.64 10.61
C TRP A 663 -37.92 3.26 12.09
N GLN A 664 -38.70 3.96 12.93
CA GLN A 664 -38.85 3.61 14.35
C GLN A 664 -39.69 2.34 14.56
N ASP A 665 -40.48 1.94 13.55
CA ASP A 665 -41.35 0.77 13.59
C ASP A 665 -40.57 -0.55 13.67
N VAL A 666 -39.29 -0.55 13.28
CA VAL A 666 -38.40 -1.69 13.45
C VAL A 666 -37.13 -1.22 14.13
N LEU A 667 -36.75 -1.90 15.21
CA LEU A 667 -35.50 -1.66 15.90
C LEU A 667 -34.84 -3.01 16.16
N PHE A 668 -33.51 -3.04 16.10
CA PHE A 668 -32.76 -4.29 16.18
C PHE A 668 -32.02 -4.40 17.49
N VAL A 669 -31.89 -5.64 17.97
CA VAL A 669 -31.14 -6.06 19.16
C VAL A 669 -30.34 -7.32 18.86
N THR A 670 -29.40 -7.66 19.73
CA THR A 670 -28.71 -8.95 19.68
C THR A 670 -29.52 -10.01 20.45
N GLY A 671 -29.63 -11.22 19.91
CA GLY A 671 -30.30 -12.34 20.59
C GLY A 671 -29.45 -12.92 21.72
N HIS A 672 -30.09 -13.29 22.85
CA HIS A 672 -29.37 -13.91 23.97
C HIS A 672 -28.93 -15.35 23.65
N PRO A 673 -27.76 -15.81 24.14
CA PRO A 673 -27.31 -17.19 23.98
C PRO A 673 -28.25 -18.24 24.60
N SER A 674 -29.11 -17.85 25.54
CA SER A 674 -29.98 -18.76 26.31
C SER A 674 -31.31 -19.13 25.62
N ASP A 675 -31.66 -18.45 24.53
CA ASP A 675 -33.02 -18.49 23.96
C ASP A 675 -33.33 -19.72 23.07
N GLU A 676 -32.45 -20.73 23.03
CA GLU A 676 -32.75 -22.03 22.42
C GLU A 676 -33.41 -23.02 23.40
N ARG A 677 -33.40 -22.71 24.70
CA ARG A 677 -34.24 -23.44 25.66
C ARG A 677 -35.59 -22.75 25.70
N HIS A 678 -36.49 -23.13 24.79
CA HIS A 678 -37.95 -23.26 24.98
C HIS A 678 -38.61 -23.40 23.60
N ASN A 679 -38.65 -24.63 23.11
CA ASN A 679 -39.81 -25.13 22.36
C ASN A 679 -39.85 -26.66 22.56
N PRO A 680 -40.91 -27.24 23.16
CA PRO A 680 -41.11 -28.68 23.17
C PRO A 680 -41.42 -29.24 21.78
#